data_AF-A0A7X4B596-F1
#
_entry.id   AF-A0A7X4B596-F1
#
_cell.length_a   1.000
_cell.length_b   1.000
_cell.length_c   1.000
_cell.angle_alpha   90.00
_cell.angle_beta   90.00
_cell.angle_gamma   90.00
#
_symmetry.space_group_name_H-M   'P 1'
#
loop_
_entity.id
_entity.type
_entity.pdbx_description
1 polymer ?
#
loop_
_entity_poly.entity_id
_entity_poly.type
_entity_poly.pdbx_seq_one_letter_code
_entity_poly.pdbx_strand_id
1 'polypeptide(L)'
;MMPDHFLNPNRKKEDKRYNNYPLIIMLLSFLFLISPFMSKALAQDYTRWNLPEHATLRLGKGSVEDVTFSSDGKRLYVDSSIGIWTYDAQIGAELNLITKKPNEKVEVSPYNNIYVSFGLDNTLKVRDLTDSRVVMSLEMDTEDMRFVVFSPDEHTLASVHQEEIHLFDFTTGEQKGTLTGHTGWIRDAAFSPDGSTLVSADSDKTVRLWNVETATYSTILSQYRAEISSLVFSPDGKTLINGDWNYSIRLWDIATETEKIVVDTDKIANINISPDGKTIASRRYDVLSLWNAETGEHITELSGQKVGINGIDFSPDGSTLASGGGDTLYLWDATTGARKLSITGHTNGLSGIAVSPDFKTIATASGKKIHLWDPNTGEHKTMIFGGHWTNQRSLTFSRDGNTLASQDSRDIHLWDITRRTHLTALYEYSRDTRDNESGSSSIAFSPDGQLLAGGGRYSTLVKLWYRGRTLKAELAGHTRGITSVAFSHDSRFLVSGSNDHTVRLWDVGSEAEIATFRGHSDVVFSVAFNPEASLVASGGKDRKIVLWDVATGESQTINTEHTGGIKSLVFSRDGNMIISGGTRQGVLWNDPTVRIWDVKTGEQKNILSGHTYGGINVAFSPDGRTLLTGSEDGTVLIWDYNTITGTNNVQSQQLTENVNRGGNVELQALLLPNYPNPFNPETWIPYQLAKPAHVTLYIYGVDGKLVRTLKLGNKQAGLYHSKNRAAYWNGKNAFGEPVASGIYY
;
A
#
# COMPACT_ATOMS: atom_id res chain seq x y z
N MET A 1 -49.04 -61.55 49.37
CA MET A 1 -47.63 -61.29 49.72
C MET A 1 -47.50 -59.80 49.98
N MET A 2 -47.37 -59.44 51.25
CA MET A 2 -47.13 -58.09 51.81
C MET A 2 -45.68 -57.60 51.49
N PRO A 3 -45.29 -56.35 51.80
CA PRO A 3 -45.90 -55.03 51.52
C PRO A 3 -44.81 -54.02 51.04
N ASP A 4 -45.05 -52.80 50.57
CA ASP A 4 -45.27 -51.55 51.33
C ASP A 4 -45.48 -50.41 50.29
N HIS A 5 -46.52 -49.57 50.31
CA HIS A 5 -46.95 -48.53 51.26
C HIS A 5 -46.41 -47.11 50.97
N PHE A 6 -47.37 -46.18 50.81
CA PHE A 6 -47.33 -44.69 50.82
C PHE A 6 -46.87 -43.96 49.53
N LEU A 7 -47.46 -42.86 49.01
CA LEU A 7 -48.65 -41.98 49.22
C LEU A 7 -48.76 -41.18 47.88
N ASN A 8 -49.88 -41.09 47.17
CA ASN A 8 -51.06 -40.20 47.36
C ASN A 8 -50.72 -38.68 47.44
N PRO A 9 -51.66 -37.77 47.11
CA PRO A 9 -52.02 -37.26 45.78
C PRO A 9 -52.02 -35.71 45.78
N ASN A 10 -52.73 -35.11 44.82
CA ASN A 10 -53.17 -33.70 44.74
C ASN A 10 -52.36 -32.77 43.83
N ARG A 11 -52.72 -32.87 42.54
CA ARG A 11 -52.81 -31.73 41.62
C ARG A 11 -53.55 -30.57 42.29
N LYS A 12 -52.84 -29.49 42.60
CA LYS A 12 -53.42 -28.14 42.71
C LYS A 12 -52.97 -27.31 41.51
N LYS A 13 -53.93 -26.47 41.12
CA LYS A 13 -53.97 -25.57 39.98
C LYS A 13 -52.74 -24.68 39.85
N GLU A 14 -52.42 -24.47 38.58
CA GLU A 14 -51.75 -23.33 37.96
C GLU A 14 -51.52 -22.10 38.85
N ASP A 15 -50.27 -21.66 38.92
CA ASP A 15 -49.96 -20.24 38.98
C ASP A 15 -48.86 -19.95 37.95
N LYS A 16 -49.21 -19.12 36.96
CA LYS A 16 -48.35 -18.64 35.89
C LYS A 16 -47.31 -17.69 36.47
N ARG A 17 -46.06 -18.14 36.60
CA ARG A 17 -44.89 -17.26 36.44
C ARG A 17 -44.19 -17.63 35.15
N TYR A 18 -44.28 -16.73 34.18
CA TYR A 18 -43.55 -16.77 32.92
C TYR A 18 -42.06 -16.82 33.22
N ASN A 19 -41.47 -18.02 33.14
CA ASN A 19 -40.02 -18.18 33.03
C ASN A 19 -39.61 -17.72 31.64
N ASN A 20 -39.25 -16.44 31.50
CA ASN A 20 -38.64 -15.86 30.30
C ASN A 20 -37.17 -16.27 30.11
N TYR A 21 -36.62 -17.13 30.98
CA TYR A 21 -35.23 -17.59 30.93
C TYR A 21 -34.83 -18.25 29.59
N PRO A 22 -35.60 -19.15 28.96
CA PRO A 22 -35.18 -19.73 27.68
C PRO A 22 -35.27 -18.73 26.53
N LEU A 23 -36.20 -17.76 26.57
CA LEU A 23 -36.33 -16.74 25.52
C LEU A 23 -35.21 -15.70 25.61
N ILE A 24 -34.82 -15.30 26.84
CA ILE A 24 -33.71 -14.36 27.08
C ILE A 24 -32.36 -15.02 26.76
N ILE A 25 -32.15 -16.29 27.12
CA ILE A 25 -30.94 -17.04 26.75
C ILE A 25 -30.88 -17.25 25.24
N MET A 26 -32.02 -17.52 24.58
CA MET A 26 -32.09 -17.63 23.12
C MET A 26 -31.84 -16.28 22.44
N LEU A 27 -32.36 -15.17 22.95
CA LEU A 27 -32.06 -13.83 22.42
C LEU A 27 -30.60 -13.44 22.64
N LEU A 28 -30.03 -13.70 23.83
CA LEU A 28 -28.62 -13.43 24.14
C LEU A 28 -27.67 -14.28 23.29
N SER A 29 -27.99 -15.56 23.06
CA SER A 29 -27.21 -16.42 22.17
C SER A 29 -27.35 -15.98 20.70
N PHE A 30 -28.53 -15.52 20.27
CA PHE A 30 -28.70 -14.91 18.94
C PHE A 30 -27.93 -13.58 18.80
N LEU A 31 -27.93 -12.72 19.83
CA LEU A 31 -27.12 -11.48 19.88
C LEU A 31 -25.61 -11.76 19.89
N PHE A 32 -25.14 -12.83 20.55
CA PHE A 32 -23.75 -13.27 20.49
C PHE A 32 -23.35 -13.90 19.14
N LEU A 33 -24.29 -14.56 18.45
CA LEU A 33 -24.08 -15.12 17.12
C LEU A 33 -24.11 -14.07 16.00
N ILE A 34 -24.84 -12.96 16.19
CA ILE A 34 -24.91 -11.85 15.22
C ILE A 34 -23.91 -10.73 15.56
N SER A 35 -23.38 -10.67 16.79
CA SER A 35 -22.36 -9.69 17.22
C SER A 35 -21.15 -9.56 16.27
N PRO A 36 -20.51 -10.65 15.77
CA PRO A 36 -19.42 -10.52 14.80
C PRO A 36 -19.91 -10.14 13.38
N PHE A 37 -21.21 -10.20 13.12
CA PHE A 37 -21.83 -9.80 11.85
C PHE A 37 -22.38 -8.36 11.86
N MET A 38 -22.80 -7.84 13.03
CA MET A 38 -23.27 -6.47 13.19
C MET A 38 -22.12 -5.45 13.24
N SER A 39 -20.91 -5.82 13.70
CA SER A 39 -19.77 -4.92 13.68
C SER A 39 -19.31 -4.54 12.26
N LYS A 40 -19.57 -5.40 11.26
CA LYS A 40 -19.30 -5.11 9.85
C LYS A 40 -20.43 -4.33 9.14
N ALA A 41 -21.62 -4.24 9.73
CA ALA A 41 -22.78 -3.64 9.08
C ALA A 41 -22.92 -2.12 9.31
N LEU A 42 -22.18 -1.57 10.29
CA LEU A 42 -22.23 -0.14 10.65
C LEU A 42 -20.87 0.57 10.56
N ALA A 43 -19.76 -0.13 10.33
CA ALA A 43 -18.49 0.50 9.99
C ALA A 43 -18.57 1.01 8.54
N GLN A 44 -18.64 2.32 8.38
CA GLN A 44 -18.45 2.96 7.09
C GLN A 44 -17.08 2.54 6.56
N ASP A 45 -17.02 2.03 5.33
CA ASP A 45 -15.82 1.42 4.77
C ASP A 45 -14.68 2.46 4.69
N TYR A 46 -13.64 2.28 5.51
CA TYR A 46 -12.51 3.21 5.63
C TYR A 46 -11.82 3.47 4.29
N THR A 47 -11.98 2.57 3.33
CA THR A 47 -11.42 2.66 1.97
C THR A 47 -11.92 3.89 1.21
N ARG A 48 -12.96 4.57 1.71
CA ARG A 48 -13.53 5.79 1.12
C ARG A 48 -13.39 7.06 1.96
N TRP A 49 -12.70 6.99 3.09
CA TRP A 49 -12.49 8.15 3.95
C TRP A 49 -11.41 9.07 3.38
N ASN A 50 -11.72 10.37 3.31
CA ASN A 50 -10.78 11.43 2.95
C ASN A 50 -9.95 11.06 1.71
N LEU A 51 -10.67 10.63 0.66
CA LEU A 51 -10.08 10.30 -0.63
C LEU A 51 -9.66 11.58 -1.36
N PRO A 52 -8.54 11.54 -2.10
CA PRO A 52 -8.20 12.60 -3.03
C PRO A 52 -9.26 12.78 -4.11
N GLU A 53 -9.27 13.95 -4.75
CA GLU A 53 -10.21 14.25 -5.83
C GLU A 53 -10.14 13.19 -6.95
N HIS A 54 -11.30 12.71 -7.42
CA HIS A 54 -11.45 11.64 -8.42
C HIS A 54 -11.02 10.22 -8.00
N ALA A 55 -10.36 10.05 -6.87
CA ALA A 55 -10.13 8.72 -6.32
C ALA A 55 -11.47 8.13 -5.84
N THR A 56 -11.70 6.86 -6.14
CA THR A 56 -12.92 6.11 -5.81
C THR A 56 -12.73 5.16 -4.64
N LEU A 57 -11.48 4.73 -4.40
CA LEU A 57 -11.12 3.78 -3.35
C LEU A 57 -9.65 3.90 -2.96
N ARG A 58 -9.34 3.60 -1.70
CA ARG A 58 -7.99 3.39 -1.18
C ARG A 58 -7.86 1.98 -0.63
N LEU A 59 -6.83 1.25 -1.06
CA LEU A 59 -6.41 -0.02 -0.49
C LEU A 59 -5.20 0.19 0.41
N GLY A 60 -5.15 -0.54 1.52
CA GLY A 60 -4.11 -0.38 2.53
C GLY A 60 -4.28 0.87 3.39
N LYS A 61 -3.66 0.85 4.57
CA LYS A 61 -3.71 1.94 5.55
C LYS A 61 -2.38 2.68 5.72
N GLY A 62 -1.41 2.37 4.87
CA GLY A 62 -0.05 2.89 4.96
C GLY A 62 0.78 2.23 6.06
N SER A 63 2.06 2.57 6.08
CA SER A 63 3.03 2.03 7.01
C SER A 63 2.89 2.71 8.36
N VAL A 64 2.88 1.94 9.44
CA VAL A 64 2.87 2.45 10.81
C VAL A 64 4.25 3.03 11.15
N GLU A 65 4.26 4.31 11.52
CA GLU A 65 5.44 5.11 11.86
C GLU A 65 5.55 5.28 13.38
N ASP A 66 4.43 5.52 14.06
CA ASP A 66 4.39 5.57 15.52
C ASP A 66 3.00 5.20 16.08
N VAL A 67 2.89 5.02 17.40
CA VAL A 67 1.65 4.72 18.11
C VAL A 67 1.57 5.47 19.44
N THR A 68 0.40 6.02 19.75
CA THR A 68 0.17 6.79 20.98
C THR A 68 -1.25 6.56 21.50
N PHE A 69 -1.40 6.24 22.78
CA PHE A 69 -2.71 6.18 23.42
C PHE A 69 -3.26 7.58 23.70
N SER A 70 -4.59 7.73 23.65
CA SER A 70 -5.23 8.90 24.27
C SER A 70 -5.03 8.88 25.78
N SER A 71 -5.03 10.05 26.40
CA SER A 71 -4.90 10.20 27.86
C SER A 71 -5.99 9.49 28.67
N ASP A 72 -7.15 9.18 28.07
CA ASP A 72 -8.21 8.35 28.67
C ASP A 72 -8.11 6.85 28.36
N GLY A 73 -7.13 6.44 27.55
CA GLY A 73 -6.86 5.06 27.15
C GLY A 73 -7.89 4.44 26.19
N LYS A 74 -8.89 5.19 25.73
CA LYS A 74 -9.97 4.66 24.89
C LYS A 74 -9.64 4.67 23.41
N ARG A 75 -8.69 5.51 22.98
CA ARG A 75 -8.27 5.62 21.59
C ARG A 75 -6.81 5.28 21.45
N LEU A 76 -6.48 4.73 20.30
CA LEU A 76 -5.11 4.55 19.84
C LEU A 76 -4.94 5.40 18.59
N TYR A 77 -4.07 6.39 18.67
CA TYR A 77 -3.62 7.18 17.53
C TYR A 77 -2.41 6.48 16.91
N VAL A 78 -2.43 6.38 15.60
CA VAL A 78 -1.42 5.66 14.83
C VAL A 78 -0.95 6.57 13.72
N ASP A 79 0.25 7.12 13.90
CA ASP A 79 0.91 7.90 12.89
C ASP A 79 1.39 6.96 11.80
N SER A 80 0.97 7.26 10.58
CA SER A 80 1.28 6.46 9.40
C SER A 80 1.83 7.33 8.28
N SER A 81 2.41 6.66 7.29
CA SER A 81 2.90 7.29 6.06
C SER A 81 1.85 8.16 5.35
N ILE A 82 0.54 7.93 5.56
CA ILE A 82 -0.54 8.72 4.93
C ILE A 82 -1.25 9.70 5.86
N GLY A 83 -0.93 9.70 7.15
CA GLY A 83 -1.61 10.51 8.16
C GLY A 83 -1.88 9.77 9.47
N ILE A 84 -2.81 10.28 10.27
CA ILE A 84 -3.12 9.79 11.62
C ILE A 84 -4.38 8.95 11.58
N TRP A 85 -4.26 7.66 11.88
CA TRP A 85 -5.41 6.80 12.11
C TRP A 85 -5.83 6.86 13.57
N THR A 86 -7.13 6.96 13.82
CA THR A 86 -7.70 6.80 15.17
C THR A 86 -8.43 5.49 15.25
N TYR A 87 -8.06 4.66 16.22
CA TYR A 87 -8.71 3.39 16.52
C TYR A 87 -9.36 3.41 17.89
N ASP A 88 -10.43 2.64 18.05
CA ASP A 88 -10.91 2.24 19.36
C ASP A 88 -9.87 1.29 19.99
N ALA A 89 -9.32 1.66 21.15
CA ALA A 89 -8.24 0.91 21.80
C ALA A 89 -8.69 -0.45 22.35
N GLN A 90 -10.00 -0.64 22.59
CA GLN A 90 -10.53 -1.87 23.16
C GLN A 90 -10.79 -2.92 22.08
N ILE A 91 -11.35 -2.51 20.94
CA ILE A 91 -11.77 -3.44 19.88
C ILE A 91 -11.01 -3.29 18.56
N GLY A 92 -10.20 -2.24 18.41
CA GLY A 92 -9.39 -1.97 17.21
C GLY A 92 -10.19 -1.52 16.00
N ALA A 93 -11.41 -1.03 16.21
CA ALA A 93 -12.25 -0.49 15.14
C ALA A 93 -11.70 0.86 14.67
N GLU A 94 -11.70 1.08 13.35
CA GLU A 94 -11.36 2.35 12.74
C GLU A 94 -12.41 3.39 13.14
N LEU A 95 -11.97 4.54 13.65
CA LEU A 95 -12.84 5.65 14.06
C LEU A 95 -12.68 6.88 13.18
N ASN A 96 -11.45 7.20 12.77
CA ASN A 96 -11.15 8.34 11.91
C ASN A 96 -9.81 8.16 11.17
N LEU A 97 -9.63 8.92 10.09
CA LEU A 97 -8.34 9.10 9.41
C LEU A 97 -8.15 10.57 9.09
N ILE A 98 -7.11 11.21 9.62
CA ILE A 98 -6.66 12.53 9.19
C ILE A 98 -5.55 12.32 8.17
N THR A 99 -5.75 12.74 6.92
CA THR A 99 -4.74 12.61 5.86
C THR A 99 -3.74 13.76 5.90
N LYS A 100 -2.45 13.47 5.70
CA LYS A 100 -1.38 14.47 5.58
C LYS A 100 -1.00 14.73 4.12
N LYS A 101 -0.45 15.90 3.84
CA LYS A 101 0.07 16.28 2.52
C LYS A 101 1.46 15.65 2.27
N PRO A 102 1.90 15.60 1.01
CA PRO A 102 3.30 15.35 0.68
C PRO A 102 4.27 16.17 1.53
N ASN A 103 5.28 15.52 2.08
CA ASN A 103 6.34 16.12 2.91
C ASN A 103 5.85 16.81 4.20
N GLU A 104 4.57 16.66 4.56
CA GLU A 104 4.03 17.06 5.86
C GLU A 104 4.31 15.94 6.87
N LYS A 105 4.91 16.30 7.99
CA LYS A 105 4.99 15.46 9.19
C LYS A 105 3.84 15.81 10.11
N VAL A 106 3.36 14.81 10.83
CA VAL A 106 2.29 14.94 11.81
C VAL A 106 2.69 14.18 13.06
N GLU A 107 2.40 14.76 14.23
CA GLU A 107 2.71 14.16 15.53
C GLU A 107 1.58 14.46 16.51
N VAL A 108 1.13 13.44 17.23
CA VAL A 108 0.02 13.51 18.16
C VAL A 108 0.50 13.91 19.55
N SER A 109 -0.21 14.84 20.22
CA SER A 109 0.02 15.07 21.65
C SER A 109 -0.53 13.87 22.45
N PRO A 110 0.25 13.30 23.38
CA PRO A 110 -0.25 12.25 24.27
C PRO A 110 -1.17 12.80 25.38
N TYR A 111 -1.18 14.12 25.60
CA TYR A 111 -1.85 14.73 26.76
C TYR A 111 -3.27 15.21 26.42
N ASN A 112 -3.45 15.90 25.30
CA ASN A 112 -4.74 16.44 24.86
C ASN A 112 -5.13 16.01 23.44
N ASN A 113 -6.34 16.39 23.04
CA ASN A 113 -6.93 16.02 21.76
C ASN A 113 -6.42 16.92 20.60
N ILE A 114 -5.10 17.06 20.48
CA ILE A 114 -4.43 17.88 19.47
C ILE A 114 -3.32 17.10 18.75
N TYR A 115 -2.96 17.57 17.57
CA TYR A 115 -1.77 17.13 16.84
C TYR A 115 -1.08 18.33 16.21
N VAL A 116 0.21 18.21 15.97
CA VAL A 116 1.00 19.17 15.23
C VAL A 116 1.22 18.66 13.81
N SER A 117 1.18 19.57 12.85
CA SER A 117 1.53 19.34 11.46
C SER A 117 2.53 20.39 10.99
N PHE A 118 3.61 19.95 10.35
CA PHE A 118 4.63 20.84 9.79
C PHE A 118 5.23 20.24 8.53
N GLY A 119 5.72 21.07 7.63
CA GLY A 119 6.34 20.63 6.38
C GLY A 119 6.99 21.81 5.67
N LEU A 120 7.29 21.67 4.38
CA LEU A 120 8.07 22.66 3.60
C LEU A 120 7.40 24.04 3.42
N ASP A 121 6.29 24.32 4.09
CA ASP A 121 5.61 25.63 4.04
C ASP A 121 6.08 26.61 5.11
N ASN A 122 7.14 26.26 5.88
CA ASN A 122 7.69 27.09 6.96
C ASN A 122 6.65 27.50 8.00
N THR A 123 5.71 26.59 8.25
CA THR A 123 4.73 26.75 9.31
C THR A 123 4.60 25.49 10.14
N LEU A 124 4.55 25.67 11.45
CA LEU A 124 4.11 24.66 12.39
C LEU A 124 2.67 24.98 12.78
N LYS A 125 1.75 24.04 12.53
CA LYS A 125 0.33 24.19 12.83
C LYS A 125 -0.09 23.18 13.90
N VAL A 126 -0.61 23.67 15.02
CA VAL A 126 -1.30 22.86 16.02
C VAL A 126 -2.77 22.78 15.64
N ARG A 127 -3.35 21.59 15.67
CA ARG A 127 -4.72 21.32 15.22
C ARG A 127 -5.47 20.41 16.18
N ASP A 128 -6.78 20.55 16.20
CA ASP A 128 -7.68 19.64 16.94
C ASP A 128 -7.78 18.29 16.21
N LEU A 129 -7.68 17.18 16.94
CA LEU A 129 -7.78 15.83 16.37
C LEU A 129 -9.20 15.46 15.89
N THR A 130 -10.23 16.21 16.29
CA THR A 130 -11.63 15.88 15.95
C THR A 130 -12.01 16.39 14.57
N ASP A 131 -11.62 17.62 14.24
CA ASP A 131 -12.07 18.33 13.04
C ASP A 131 -10.92 18.98 12.26
N SER A 132 -9.67 18.76 12.67
CA SER A 132 -8.45 19.31 12.05
C SER A 132 -8.40 20.84 11.99
N ARG A 133 -9.23 21.55 12.77
CA ARG A 133 -9.18 23.02 12.86
C ARG A 133 -7.84 23.45 13.43
N VAL A 134 -7.28 24.53 12.88
CA VAL A 134 -6.04 25.12 13.39
C VAL A 134 -6.33 25.82 14.71
N VAL A 135 -5.65 25.39 15.77
CA VAL A 135 -5.68 25.99 17.11
C VAL A 135 -4.60 27.06 17.23
N MET A 136 -3.42 26.80 16.66
CA MET A 136 -2.28 27.70 16.63
C MET A 136 -1.48 27.51 15.33
N SER A 137 -0.90 28.59 14.82
CA SER A 137 0.03 28.57 13.69
C SER A 137 1.24 29.41 14.04
N LEU A 138 2.43 28.84 13.88
CA LEU A 138 3.72 29.48 14.10
C LEU A 138 4.48 29.55 12.78
N GLU A 139 4.97 30.73 12.42
CA GLU A 139 5.87 30.91 11.28
C GLU A 139 7.31 30.66 11.75
N MET A 140 7.96 29.64 11.19
CA MET A 140 9.33 29.27 11.54
C MET A 140 9.98 28.50 10.40
N ASP A 141 11.32 28.46 10.37
CA ASP A 141 12.02 27.54 9.47
C ASP A 141 11.69 26.10 9.89
N THR A 142 11.32 25.27 8.92
CA THR A 142 10.91 23.87 9.16
C THR A 142 11.77 22.90 8.36
N GLU A 143 12.72 23.40 7.56
CA GLU A 143 13.50 22.60 6.62
C GLU A 143 14.34 21.53 7.34
N ASP A 144 14.96 21.89 8.45
CA ASP A 144 15.78 21.00 9.28
C ASP A 144 15.03 20.42 10.50
N MET A 145 13.73 20.74 10.64
CA MET A 145 12.93 20.32 11.77
C MET A 145 12.66 18.80 11.75
N ARG A 146 12.96 18.16 12.88
CA ARG A 146 12.99 16.71 13.01
C ARG A 146 11.67 16.19 13.57
N PHE A 147 11.25 16.72 14.72
CA PHE A 147 10.05 16.35 15.46
C PHE A 147 9.69 17.46 16.46
N VAL A 148 8.56 17.32 17.14
CA VAL A 148 8.11 18.23 18.20
C VAL A 148 7.86 17.47 19.49
N VAL A 149 7.97 18.15 20.63
CA VAL A 149 7.70 17.55 21.94
C VAL A 149 6.80 18.47 22.73
N PHE A 150 5.74 17.91 23.31
CA PHE A 150 4.81 18.63 24.17
C PHE A 150 5.25 18.49 25.63
N SER A 151 5.22 19.59 26.37
CA SER A 151 5.26 19.53 27.83
C SER A 151 3.96 18.89 28.36
N PRO A 152 4.00 18.13 29.48
CA PRO A 152 2.81 17.49 30.04
C PRO A 152 1.71 18.48 30.47
N ASP A 153 2.10 19.70 30.84
CA ASP A 153 1.17 20.79 31.17
C ASP A 153 0.67 21.55 29.93
N GLU A 154 1.19 21.22 28.75
CA GLU A 154 0.99 21.89 27.47
C GLU A 154 1.12 23.42 27.52
N HIS A 155 1.95 23.97 28.40
CA HIS A 155 2.30 25.40 28.38
C HIS A 155 3.49 25.68 27.47
N THR A 156 4.29 24.65 27.19
CA THR A 156 5.50 24.75 26.38
C THR A 156 5.52 23.71 25.27
N LEU A 157 5.80 24.15 24.06
CA LEU A 157 6.08 23.31 22.90
C LEU A 157 7.57 23.43 22.56
N ALA A 158 8.24 22.29 22.37
CA ALA A 158 9.60 22.27 21.87
C ALA A 158 9.61 21.82 20.41
N SER A 159 10.12 22.66 19.49
CA SER A 159 10.48 22.21 18.16
C SER A 159 11.94 21.75 18.15
N VAL A 160 12.19 20.54 17.67
CA VAL A 160 13.53 19.96 17.64
C VAL A 160 14.05 19.99 16.21
N HIS A 161 15.14 20.71 16.02
CA HIS A 161 15.86 20.86 14.76
C HIS A 161 17.05 19.90 14.72
N GLN A 162 17.93 20.04 13.74
CA GLN A 162 19.08 19.16 13.64
C GLN A 162 19.98 19.24 14.88
N GLU A 163 20.34 20.46 15.30
CA GLU A 163 21.30 20.75 16.38
C GLU A 163 20.73 21.68 17.48
N GLU A 164 19.50 22.17 17.31
CA GLU A 164 18.89 23.15 18.20
C GLU A 164 17.50 22.72 18.63
N ILE A 165 17.04 23.25 19.77
CA ILE A 165 15.66 23.10 20.22
C ILE A 165 15.10 24.49 20.52
N HIS A 166 13.96 24.81 19.94
CA HIS A 166 13.30 26.10 20.14
C HIS A 166 12.09 25.89 21.04
N LEU A 167 12.00 26.65 22.13
CA LEU A 167 10.92 26.56 23.10
C LEU A 167 9.89 27.66 22.83
N PHE A 168 8.62 27.29 22.75
CA PHE A 168 7.50 28.20 22.50
C PHE A 168 6.48 28.10 23.63
N ASP A 169 5.89 29.24 23.99
CA ASP A 169 4.67 29.25 24.77
C ASP A 169 3.51 28.75 23.91
N PHE A 170 2.84 27.70 24.38
CA PHE A 170 1.74 27.09 23.65
C PHE A 170 0.46 27.93 23.64
N THR A 171 0.31 28.89 24.55
CA THR A 171 -0.89 29.75 24.59
C THR A 171 -0.70 30.99 23.71
N THR A 172 0.48 31.61 23.78
CA THR A 172 0.75 32.87 23.06
C THR A 172 1.41 32.66 21.70
N GLY A 173 2.09 31.53 21.51
CA GLY A 173 2.92 31.25 20.34
C GLY A 173 4.27 31.97 20.35
N GLU A 174 4.61 32.66 21.44
CA GLU A 174 5.87 33.39 21.56
C GLU A 174 7.02 32.43 21.88
N GLN A 175 8.16 32.65 21.23
CA GLN A 175 9.38 31.89 21.52
C GLN A 175 9.94 32.31 22.89
N LYS A 176 10.04 31.34 23.81
CA LYS A 176 10.62 31.51 25.16
C LYS A 176 12.15 31.50 25.14
N GLY A 177 12.75 30.72 24.25
CA GLY A 177 14.20 30.64 24.13
C GLY A 177 14.66 29.57 23.14
N THR A 178 15.97 29.50 22.94
CA THR A 178 16.62 28.49 22.08
C THR A 178 17.70 27.77 22.88
N LEU A 179 17.62 26.45 22.88
CA LEU A 179 18.58 25.55 23.50
C LEU A 179 19.63 25.19 22.45
N THR A 180 20.82 25.76 22.61
CA THR A 180 21.96 25.55 21.70
C THR A 180 23.11 24.84 22.42
N GLY A 181 23.89 24.07 21.68
CA GLY A 181 25.10 23.40 22.19
C GLY A 181 25.26 21.94 21.81
N HIS A 182 24.25 21.33 21.20
CA HIS A 182 24.42 20.06 20.47
C HIS A 182 25.32 20.28 19.24
N THR A 183 26.08 19.25 18.88
CA THR A 183 27.05 19.31 17.75
C THR A 183 26.77 18.26 16.69
N GLY A 184 25.70 17.48 16.88
CA GLY A 184 25.25 16.45 15.97
C GLY A 184 23.73 16.47 15.86
N TRP A 185 23.16 15.36 15.39
CA TRP A 185 21.73 15.22 15.22
C TRP A 185 21.07 14.84 16.54
N ILE A 186 20.15 15.68 16.98
CA ILE A 186 19.25 15.35 18.09
C ILE A 186 18.37 14.18 17.65
N ARG A 187 18.42 13.09 18.41
CA ARG A 187 17.73 11.84 18.13
C ARG A 187 16.40 11.71 18.84
N ASP A 188 16.34 12.23 20.06
CA ASP A 188 15.15 12.17 20.90
C ASP A 188 15.18 13.31 21.94
N ALA A 189 14.01 13.73 22.41
CA ALA A 189 13.87 14.69 23.49
C ALA A 189 12.57 14.46 24.28
N ALA A 190 12.61 14.72 25.58
CA ALA A 190 11.46 14.51 26.46
C ALA A 190 11.41 15.56 27.57
N PHE A 191 10.21 16.03 27.90
CA PHE A 191 10.01 16.85 29.10
C PHE A 191 9.92 15.95 30.34
N SER A 192 10.38 16.46 31.48
CA SER A 192 10.07 15.88 32.79
C SER A 192 8.56 15.93 33.05
N PRO A 193 8.00 15.04 33.89
CA PRO A 193 6.57 15.03 34.20
C PRO A 193 6.03 16.35 34.77
N ASP A 194 6.88 17.16 35.40
CA ASP A 194 6.56 18.48 35.92
C ASP A 194 6.77 19.63 34.91
N GLY A 195 7.22 19.34 33.70
CA GLY A 195 7.48 20.29 32.61
C GLY A 195 8.69 21.21 32.81
N SER A 196 9.38 21.14 33.96
CA SER A 196 10.44 22.09 34.33
C SER A 196 11.79 21.81 33.65
N THR A 197 12.02 20.56 33.25
CA THR A 197 13.25 20.08 32.65
C THR A 197 12.96 19.46 31.29
N LEU A 198 13.77 19.78 30.28
CA LEU A 198 13.80 19.05 29.01
C LEU A 198 15.10 18.24 28.96
N VAL A 199 15.03 17.00 28.49
CA VAL A 199 16.23 16.22 28.11
C VAL A 199 16.30 16.11 26.61
N SER A 200 17.52 16.07 26.06
CA SER A 200 17.74 15.72 24.66
C SER A 200 18.97 14.84 24.48
N ALA A 201 18.83 13.86 23.60
CA ALA A 201 19.84 12.88 23.24
C ALA A 201 20.40 13.20 21.85
N ASP A 202 21.71 13.12 21.70
CA ASP A 202 22.38 13.45 20.44
C ASP A 202 23.31 12.34 19.95
N SER A 203 23.48 12.30 18.63
CA SER A 203 24.51 11.51 17.95
C SER A 203 25.96 11.78 18.41
N ASP A 204 26.22 12.90 19.07
CA ASP A 204 27.48 13.25 19.73
C ASP A 204 27.73 12.45 21.02
N LYS A 205 26.81 11.53 21.35
CA LYS A 205 26.88 10.57 22.47
C LYS A 205 26.71 11.25 23.81
N THR A 206 25.95 12.34 23.86
CA THR A 206 25.61 13.01 25.11
C THR A 206 24.10 13.08 25.32
N VAL A 207 23.70 13.15 26.59
CA VAL A 207 22.38 13.67 26.97
C VAL A 207 22.59 15.02 27.63
N ARG A 208 21.81 16.01 27.20
CA ARG A 208 21.78 17.34 27.80
C ARG A 208 20.48 17.53 28.56
N LEU A 209 20.56 18.02 29.79
CA LEU A 209 19.41 18.45 30.58
C LEU A 209 19.31 19.96 30.48
N TRP A 210 18.11 20.47 30.28
CA TRP A 210 17.82 21.88 30.08
C TRP A 210 16.79 22.34 31.07
N ASN A 211 17.04 23.50 31.69
CA ASN A 211 16.00 24.19 32.42
C ASN A 211 15.10 24.92 31.42
N VAL A 212 13.80 24.60 31.45
CA VAL A 212 12.81 25.10 30.49
C VAL A 212 12.50 26.59 30.71
N GLU A 213 12.48 27.05 31.97
CA GLU A 213 12.20 28.43 32.35
C GLU A 213 13.31 29.38 31.87
N THR A 214 14.57 29.00 32.08
CA THR A 214 15.74 29.85 31.79
C THR A 214 16.32 29.62 30.40
N ALA A 215 15.89 28.57 29.70
CA ALA A 215 16.46 28.12 28.43
C ALA A 215 17.99 27.91 28.47
N THR A 216 18.50 27.35 29.57
CA THR A 216 19.93 27.07 29.76
C THR A 216 20.17 25.61 30.09
N TYR A 217 21.27 25.02 29.62
CA TYR A 217 21.62 23.66 30.04
C TYR A 217 22.00 23.63 31.53
N SER A 218 21.51 22.63 32.26
CA SER A 218 21.83 22.39 33.66
C SER A 218 23.01 21.43 33.79
N THR A 219 23.01 20.32 33.04
CA THR A 219 24.10 19.34 33.05
C THR A 219 24.25 18.62 31.71
N ILE A 220 25.42 17.99 31.51
CA ILE A 220 25.73 17.13 30.36
C ILE A 220 26.16 15.75 30.86
N LEU A 221 25.36 14.74 30.55
CA LEU A 221 25.72 13.34 30.76
C LEU A 221 26.54 12.90 29.54
N SER A 222 27.86 12.77 29.71
CA SER A 222 28.82 12.48 28.62
C SER A 222 29.52 11.13 28.75
N GLN A 223 29.02 10.25 29.62
CA GLN A 223 29.65 8.96 29.91
C GLN A 223 29.32 7.88 28.86
N TYR A 224 28.53 8.21 27.83
CA TYR A 224 28.05 7.25 26.84
C TYR A 224 29.11 6.91 25.79
N ARG A 225 29.15 5.64 25.40
CA ARG A 225 30.10 5.11 24.42
C ARG A 225 29.54 5.01 23.01
N ALA A 226 28.24 5.27 22.82
CA ALA A 226 27.53 5.22 21.54
C ALA A 226 26.43 6.27 21.45
N GLU A 227 25.92 6.44 20.23
CA GLU A 227 24.75 7.27 19.94
C GLU A 227 23.55 6.81 20.77
N ILE A 228 22.78 7.76 21.26
CA ILE A 228 21.56 7.48 22.02
C ILE A 228 20.40 7.41 21.06
N SER A 229 19.56 6.38 21.22
CA SER A 229 18.45 6.08 20.33
C SER A 229 17.10 6.61 20.83
N SER A 230 16.89 6.60 22.15
CA SER A 230 15.63 7.00 22.76
C SER A 230 15.81 7.36 24.25
N LEU A 231 14.95 8.25 24.76
CA LEU A 231 14.92 8.80 26.11
C LEU A 231 13.51 8.81 26.69
N VAL A 232 13.37 8.47 27.98
CA VAL A 232 12.10 8.65 28.70
C VAL A 232 12.35 8.91 30.19
N PHE A 233 11.53 9.79 30.79
CA PHE A 233 11.53 9.99 32.23
C PHE A 233 10.68 8.93 32.93
N SER A 234 11.07 8.55 34.15
CA SER A 234 10.15 7.87 35.06
C SER A 234 8.97 8.79 35.40
N PRO A 235 7.77 8.24 35.68
CA PRO A 235 6.58 9.04 36.00
C PRO A 235 6.75 9.98 37.20
N ASP A 236 7.68 9.69 38.11
CA ASP A 236 8.01 10.55 39.26
C ASP A 236 9.08 11.63 38.96
N GLY A 237 9.61 11.67 37.73
CA GLY A 237 10.62 12.61 37.26
C GLY A 237 12.02 12.42 37.80
N LYS A 238 12.26 11.42 38.66
CA LYS A 238 13.54 11.24 39.37
C LYS A 238 14.56 10.41 38.60
N THR A 239 14.10 9.58 37.68
CA THR A 239 14.94 8.67 36.92
C THR A 239 14.81 8.97 35.43
N LEU A 240 15.94 9.08 34.74
CA LEU A 240 15.98 9.14 33.28
C LEU A 240 16.42 7.79 32.74
N ILE A 241 15.73 7.31 31.72
CA ILE A 241 15.99 6.04 31.08
C ILE A 241 16.41 6.34 29.65
N ASN A 242 17.52 5.76 29.21
CA ASN A 242 17.99 5.91 27.85
C ASN A 242 18.39 4.56 27.25
N GLY A 243 18.15 4.41 25.95
CA GLY A 243 18.65 3.29 25.15
C GLY A 243 19.77 3.75 24.22
N ASP A 244 20.91 3.08 24.20
CA ASP A 244 22.05 3.41 23.32
C ASP A 244 22.34 2.36 22.24
N TRP A 245 23.03 2.78 21.18
CA TRP A 245 23.42 1.92 20.05
C TRP A 245 24.55 0.94 20.40
N ASN A 246 25.12 1.02 21.61
CA ASN A 246 26.02 0.01 22.18
C ASN A 246 25.28 -1.02 23.04
N TYR A 247 23.96 -1.06 22.91
CA TYR A 247 23.13 -2.17 23.37
C TYR A 247 22.88 -2.17 24.88
N SER A 248 22.87 -1.00 25.53
CA SER A 248 22.50 -0.91 26.95
C SER A 248 21.21 -0.09 27.15
N ILE A 249 20.40 -0.50 28.14
CA ILE A 249 19.46 0.41 28.81
C ILE A 249 20.17 0.96 30.03
N ARG A 250 20.20 2.27 30.19
CA ARG A 250 20.79 2.92 31.36
C ARG A 250 19.74 3.75 32.08
N LEU A 251 19.72 3.61 33.40
CA LEU A 251 18.85 4.36 34.30
C LEU A 251 19.70 5.31 35.12
N TRP A 252 19.38 6.60 35.10
CA TRP A 252 20.13 7.66 35.75
C TRP A 252 19.29 8.30 36.83
N ASP A 253 19.88 8.51 37.99
CA ASP A 253 19.32 9.41 38.99
C ASP A 253 19.54 10.85 38.56
N ILE A 254 18.46 11.62 38.42
CA ILE A 254 18.56 13.00 37.93
C ILE A 254 19.06 13.96 39.02
N ALA A 255 18.75 13.69 40.30
CA ALA A 255 19.17 14.56 41.39
C ALA A 255 20.67 14.44 41.70
N THR A 256 21.24 13.24 41.56
CA THR A 256 22.66 12.98 41.82
C THR A 256 23.51 12.91 40.55
N GLU A 257 22.88 12.87 39.37
CA GLU A 257 23.53 12.72 38.06
C GLU A 257 24.38 11.44 37.97
N THR A 258 23.96 10.38 38.67
CA THR A 258 24.67 9.10 38.72
C THR A 258 23.89 7.98 38.05
N GLU A 259 24.62 7.05 37.45
CA GLU A 259 24.05 5.84 36.87
C GLU A 259 23.60 4.88 38.00
N LYS A 260 22.32 4.50 38.00
CA LYS A 260 21.75 3.54 38.95
C LYS A 260 21.90 2.10 38.47
N ILE A 261 21.48 1.86 37.22
CA ILE A 261 21.34 0.52 36.65
C ILE A 261 21.80 0.56 35.20
N VAL A 262 22.62 -0.43 34.83
CA VAL A 262 22.92 -0.75 33.44
C VAL A 262 22.38 -2.13 33.17
N VAL A 263 21.47 -2.21 32.20
CA VAL A 263 21.03 -3.47 31.65
C VAL A 263 21.79 -3.66 30.35
N ASP A 264 22.77 -4.56 30.36
CA ASP A 264 23.41 -5.01 29.14
C ASP A 264 22.39 -5.84 28.37
N THR A 265 22.04 -5.35 27.19
CA THR A 265 21.07 -5.99 26.31
C THR A 265 21.75 -6.38 25.00
N ASP A 266 21.06 -7.19 24.22
CA ASP A 266 21.42 -7.42 22.83
C ASP A 266 20.52 -6.56 21.93
N LYS A 267 20.83 -5.27 21.83
CA LYS A 267 20.40 -4.27 20.82
C LYS A 267 19.05 -3.59 21.06
N ILE A 268 19.04 -2.26 21.21
CA ILE A 268 17.82 -1.46 21.44
C ILE A 268 17.74 -0.28 20.48
N ALA A 269 16.52 0.04 20.04
CA ALA A 269 16.25 1.20 19.20
C ALA A 269 15.20 2.17 19.77
N ASN A 270 14.17 1.70 20.50
CA ASN A 270 13.25 2.57 21.25
C ASN A 270 12.92 1.95 22.61
N ILE A 271 12.63 2.81 23.58
CA ILE A 271 12.23 2.45 24.94
C ILE A 271 10.99 3.22 25.37
N ASN A 272 10.21 2.66 26.28
CA ASN A 272 9.13 3.36 26.98
C ASN A 272 8.95 2.74 28.38
N ILE A 273 8.31 3.43 29.31
CA ILE A 273 8.09 2.98 30.70
C ILE A 273 6.61 3.02 31.07
N SER A 274 6.17 2.04 31.86
CA SER A 274 4.80 1.98 32.34
C SER A 274 4.45 3.18 33.25
N PRO A 275 3.18 3.62 33.29
CA PRO A 275 2.75 4.76 34.12
C PRO A 275 3.00 4.58 35.63
N ASP A 276 3.16 3.35 36.11
CA ASP A 276 3.52 3.05 37.51
C ASP A 276 5.04 3.05 37.76
N GLY A 277 5.85 3.25 36.71
CA GLY A 277 7.31 3.31 36.76
C GLY A 277 8.00 1.97 36.96
N LYS A 278 7.30 0.83 36.90
CA LYS A 278 7.84 -0.48 37.27
C LYS A 278 8.33 -1.32 36.09
N THR A 279 7.82 -1.07 34.89
CA THR A 279 8.07 -1.90 33.72
C THR A 279 8.62 -1.06 32.59
N ILE A 280 9.80 -1.43 32.07
CA ILE A 280 10.37 -0.83 30.86
C ILE A 280 10.03 -1.75 29.69
N ALA A 281 9.49 -1.18 28.62
CA ALA A 281 9.40 -1.83 27.33
C ALA A 281 10.56 -1.36 26.45
N SER A 282 11.22 -2.30 25.76
CA SER A 282 12.24 -1.95 24.77
C SER A 282 12.07 -2.79 23.51
N ARG A 283 12.40 -2.19 22.36
CA ARG A 283 12.42 -2.91 21.08
C ARG A 283 13.83 -3.21 20.59
N ARG A 284 13.98 -4.40 20.01
CA ARG A 284 15.14 -4.90 19.26
C ARG A 284 14.67 -5.33 17.87
N TYR A 285 14.84 -4.50 16.85
CA TYR A 285 14.35 -4.79 15.49
C TYR A 285 12.87 -5.21 15.50
N ASP A 286 12.58 -6.52 15.46
CA ASP A 286 11.24 -7.13 15.51
C ASP A 286 10.88 -7.79 16.86
N VAL A 287 11.77 -7.82 17.84
CA VAL A 287 11.54 -8.36 19.19
C VAL A 287 11.20 -7.21 20.15
N LEU A 288 10.18 -7.41 20.98
CA LEU A 288 9.77 -6.49 22.03
C LEU A 288 9.99 -7.17 23.38
N SER A 289 10.72 -6.53 24.30
CA SER A 289 11.10 -7.09 25.59
C SER A 289 10.61 -6.21 26.73
N LEU A 290 10.21 -6.85 27.83
CA LEU A 290 9.82 -6.18 29.07
C LEU A 290 10.87 -6.41 30.16
N TRP A 291 11.17 -5.37 30.91
CA TRP A 291 12.19 -5.35 31.96
C TRP A 291 11.63 -4.74 33.24
N ASN A 292 12.11 -5.22 34.38
CA ASN A 292 11.79 -4.62 35.66
C ASN A 292 12.64 -3.36 35.86
N ALA A 293 12.00 -2.22 36.04
CA ALA A 293 12.67 -0.92 36.16
C ALA A 293 13.49 -0.75 37.44
N GLU A 294 13.14 -1.46 38.52
CA GLU A 294 13.81 -1.35 39.83
C GLU A 294 15.08 -2.21 39.88
N THR A 295 15.08 -3.36 39.21
CA THR A 295 16.16 -4.35 39.28
C THR A 295 16.97 -4.46 37.99
N GLY A 296 16.43 -4.02 36.86
CA GLY A 296 16.99 -4.24 35.53
C GLY A 296 16.79 -5.66 34.99
N GLU A 297 16.08 -6.54 35.71
CA GLU A 297 15.89 -7.93 35.31
C GLU A 297 14.93 -8.05 34.11
N HIS A 298 15.26 -8.95 33.18
CA HIS A 298 14.39 -9.30 32.05
C HIS A 298 13.14 -10.03 32.54
N ILE A 299 11.96 -9.52 32.21
CA ILE A 299 10.66 -10.13 32.58
C ILE A 299 10.25 -11.14 31.50
N THR A 300 10.05 -10.69 30.26
CA THR A 300 9.58 -11.55 29.15
C THR A 300 9.78 -10.89 27.79
N GLU A 301 9.79 -11.69 26.74
CA GLU A 301 9.71 -11.24 25.34
C GLU A 301 8.29 -11.39 24.79
N LEU A 302 7.82 -10.36 24.09
CA LEU A 302 6.54 -10.32 23.39
C LEU A 302 6.76 -10.76 21.95
N SER A 303 6.69 -12.07 21.72
CA SER A 303 6.98 -12.66 20.42
C SER A 303 5.77 -12.62 19.47
N GLY A 304 6.03 -12.40 18.17
CA GLY A 304 5.01 -12.48 17.11
C GLY A 304 5.05 -11.34 16.09
N GLN A 305 5.67 -10.21 16.44
CA GLN A 305 6.03 -9.17 15.48
C GLN A 305 7.30 -9.61 14.74
N LYS A 306 7.25 -9.58 13.40
CA LYS A 306 8.34 -10.03 12.51
C LYS A 306 8.79 -8.93 11.55
N VAL A 307 8.40 -7.71 11.87
CA VAL A 307 8.65 -6.48 11.12
C VAL A 307 9.17 -5.48 12.15
N GLY A 308 10.06 -4.58 11.71
CA GLY A 308 10.61 -3.55 12.60
C GLY A 308 9.50 -2.79 13.29
N ILE A 309 9.49 -2.81 14.62
CA ILE A 309 8.60 -2.00 15.45
C ILE A 309 9.11 -0.57 15.34
N ASN A 310 8.30 0.43 15.02
CA ASN A 310 8.72 1.83 15.03
C ASN A 310 8.24 2.55 16.29
N GLY A 311 7.00 2.34 16.73
CA GLY A 311 6.42 2.94 17.91
C GLY A 311 6.06 1.94 19.01
N ILE A 312 6.19 2.35 20.27
CA ILE A 312 5.72 1.63 21.46
C ILE A 312 5.12 2.59 22.48
N ASP A 313 3.94 2.26 23.01
CA ASP A 313 3.30 3.10 24.02
C ASP A 313 2.45 2.30 25.01
N PHE A 314 2.49 2.68 26.28
CA PHE A 314 1.66 2.07 27.32
C PHE A 314 0.32 2.80 27.42
N SER A 315 -0.76 2.06 27.64
CA SER A 315 -2.02 2.68 28.02
C SER A 315 -1.86 3.44 29.34
N PRO A 316 -2.64 4.52 29.59
CA PRO A 316 -2.51 5.32 30.81
C PRO A 316 -2.71 4.54 32.13
N ASP A 317 -3.41 3.41 32.08
CA ASP A 317 -3.59 2.49 33.22
C ASP A 317 -2.46 1.45 33.36
N GLY A 318 -1.51 1.43 32.43
CA GLY A 318 -0.39 0.48 32.36
C GLY A 318 -0.77 -0.96 32.02
N SER A 319 -2.05 -1.25 31.75
CA SER A 319 -2.52 -2.62 31.53
C SER A 319 -2.24 -3.15 30.13
N THR A 320 -2.06 -2.25 29.17
CA THR A 320 -1.91 -2.57 27.75
C THR A 320 -0.67 -1.90 27.19
N LEU A 321 0.09 -2.61 26.37
CA LEU A 321 1.19 -2.05 25.59
C LEU A 321 0.79 -2.09 24.10
N ALA A 322 0.89 -0.97 23.40
CA ALA A 322 0.78 -0.91 21.96
C ALA A 322 2.16 -1.06 21.32
N SER A 323 2.24 -1.77 20.20
CA SER A 323 3.42 -1.77 19.34
C SER A 323 3.01 -1.67 17.88
N GLY A 324 3.66 -0.78 17.15
CA GLY A 324 3.35 -0.51 15.75
C GLY A 324 4.61 -0.39 14.91
N GLY A 325 4.59 -0.93 13.70
CA GLY A 325 5.69 -0.76 12.76
C GLY A 325 5.47 -1.49 11.44
N GLY A 326 5.81 -0.82 10.33
CA GLY A 326 5.58 -1.33 9.00
C GLY A 326 4.10 -1.65 8.77
N ASP A 327 3.76 -2.92 8.59
CA ASP A 327 2.39 -3.37 8.36
C ASP A 327 1.75 -4.05 9.58
N THR A 328 2.36 -3.92 10.76
CA THR A 328 1.92 -4.57 11.99
C THR A 328 1.54 -3.57 13.06
N LEU A 329 0.41 -3.83 13.72
CA LEU A 329 -0.08 -3.06 14.86
C LEU A 329 -0.74 -4.02 15.86
N TYR A 330 -0.15 -4.13 17.05
CA TYR A 330 -0.56 -5.06 18.09
C TYR A 330 -0.82 -4.35 19.41
N LEU A 331 -1.78 -4.88 20.16
CA LEU A 331 -1.97 -4.56 21.57
C LEU A 331 -1.68 -5.80 22.41
N TRP A 332 -0.89 -5.62 23.45
CA TRP A 332 -0.42 -6.67 24.36
C TRP A 332 -0.96 -6.40 25.76
N ASP A 333 -1.23 -7.47 26.49
CA ASP A 333 -1.43 -7.39 27.93
C ASP A 333 -0.06 -7.18 28.58
N ALA A 334 0.12 -6.04 29.24
CA ALA A 334 1.41 -5.64 29.79
C ALA A 334 1.88 -6.52 30.97
N THR A 335 0.95 -7.22 31.62
CA THR A 335 1.26 -8.07 32.78
C THR A 335 1.67 -9.48 32.36
N THR A 336 0.92 -10.06 31.42
CA THR A 336 1.10 -11.45 30.99
C THR A 336 1.96 -11.58 29.72
N GLY A 337 2.13 -10.49 28.99
CA GLY A 337 2.75 -10.47 27.66
C GLY A 337 1.91 -11.11 26.56
N ALA A 338 0.66 -11.49 26.84
CA ALA A 338 -0.22 -12.08 25.85
C ALA A 338 -0.70 -11.04 24.84
N ARG A 339 -0.75 -11.40 23.54
CA ARG A 339 -1.34 -10.52 22.53
C ARG A 339 -2.86 -10.43 22.70
N LYS A 340 -3.36 -9.23 23.05
CA LYS A 340 -4.80 -8.92 23.18
C LYS A 340 -5.45 -8.72 21.82
N LEU A 341 -4.81 -7.96 20.93
CA LEU A 341 -5.40 -7.55 19.67
C LEU A 341 -4.37 -7.46 18.54
N SER A 342 -4.85 -7.69 17.30
CA SER A 342 -4.11 -7.44 16.07
C SER A 342 -4.95 -6.58 15.15
N ILE A 343 -4.51 -5.35 14.90
CA ILE A 343 -5.17 -4.43 13.98
C ILE A 343 -4.54 -4.63 12.59
N THR A 344 -5.37 -5.00 11.61
CA THR A 344 -4.94 -5.37 10.26
C THR A 344 -5.25 -4.28 9.23
N GLY A 345 -4.66 -4.38 8.04
CA GLY A 345 -4.94 -3.50 6.91
C GLY A 345 -3.85 -2.43 6.67
N HIS A 346 -3.01 -2.16 7.67
CA HIS A 346 -1.74 -1.47 7.44
C HIS A 346 -0.85 -2.28 6.50
N THR A 347 -0.06 -1.57 5.73
CA THR A 347 0.72 -2.09 4.61
C THR A 347 2.02 -1.31 4.54
N ASN A 348 3.14 -2.03 4.45
CA ASN A 348 4.43 -1.39 4.25
C ASN A 348 4.49 -0.78 2.84
N GLY A 349 5.49 0.06 2.55
CA GLY A 349 5.66 0.69 1.25
C GLY A 349 5.56 -0.32 0.11
N LEU A 350 4.72 0.00 -0.88
CA LEU A 350 4.47 -0.90 -1.99
C LEU A 350 5.62 -0.86 -2.98
N SER A 351 6.03 -2.05 -3.41
CA SER A 351 7.09 -2.21 -4.39
C SER A 351 6.57 -2.60 -5.77
N GLY A 352 5.38 -3.20 -5.85
CA GLY A 352 4.76 -3.60 -7.11
C GLY A 352 3.26 -3.83 -6.99
N ILE A 353 2.56 -3.73 -8.11
CA ILE A 353 1.12 -3.95 -8.26
C ILE A 353 0.87 -4.80 -9.50
N ALA A 354 -0.09 -5.72 -9.41
CA ALA A 354 -0.59 -6.48 -10.55
C ALA A 354 -2.11 -6.62 -10.47
N VAL A 355 -2.75 -6.63 -11.63
CA VAL A 355 -4.21 -6.72 -11.76
C VAL A 355 -4.55 -8.04 -12.46
N SER A 356 -5.49 -8.80 -11.89
CA SER A 356 -5.92 -10.04 -12.52
C SER A 356 -6.64 -9.76 -13.85
N PRO A 357 -6.51 -10.63 -14.86
CA PRO A 357 -7.15 -10.43 -16.18
C PRO A 357 -8.69 -10.32 -16.12
N ASP A 358 -9.32 -10.85 -15.07
CA ASP A 358 -10.76 -10.77 -14.85
C ASP A 358 -11.19 -9.62 -13.91
N PHE A 359 -10.24 -8.79 -13.48
CA PHE A 359 -10.43 -7.69 -12.54
C PHE A 359 -11.15 -8.07 -11.25
N LYS A 360 -10.94 -9.29 -10.75
CA LYS A 360 -11.45 -9.71 -9.43
C LYS A 360 -10.41 -9.64 -8.33
N THR A 361 -9.14 -9.53 -8.68
CA THR A 361 -8.05 -9.51 -7.71
C THR A 361 -7.02 -8.47 -8.10
N ILE A 362 -6.68 -7.60 -7.16
CA ILE A 362 -5.45 -6.81 -7.21
C ILE A 362 -4.44 -7.49 -6.29
N ALA A 363 -3.22 -7.70 -6.78
CA ALA A 363 -2.10 -8.14 -5.98
C ALA A 363 -1.14 -6.97 -5.74
N THR A 364 -0.74 -6.74 -4.50
CA THR A 364 0.28 -5.75 -4.14
C THR A 364 1.42 -6.41 -3.38
N ALA A 365 2.64 -6.00 -3.67
CA ALA A 365 3.84 -6.44 -2.96
C ALA A 365 4.24 -5.38 -1.94
N SER A 366 4.43 -5.78 -0.69
CA SER A 366 4.91 -4.92 0.39
C SER A 366 5.77 -5.74 1.36
N GLY A 367 7.05 -5.40 1.48
CA GLY A 367 7.94 -6.25 2.27
C GLY A 367 8.13 -7.64 1.66
N LYS A 368 7.99 -8.66 2.52
CA LYS A 368 7.97 -10.08 2.16
C LYS A 368 6.56 -10.62 1.88
N LYS A 369 5.56 -9.76 1.88
CA LYS A 369 4.15 -10.13 1.78
C LYS A 369 3.59 -9.70 0.43
N ILE A 370 2.72 -10.55 -0.11
CA ILE A 370 1.88 -10.21 -1.26
C ILE A 370 0.44 -10.16 -0.76
N HIS A 371 -0.19 -8.99 -0.82
CA HIS A 371 -1.56 -8.77 -0.40
C HIS A 371 -2.50 -8.92 -1.60
N LEU A 372 -3.62 -9.61 -1.42
CA LEU A 372 -4.65 -9.77 -2.43
C LEU A 372 -5.91 -9.01 -2.00
N TRP A 373 -6.44 -8.20 -2.90
CA TRP A 373 -7.54 -7.27 -2.63
C TRP A 373 -8.70 -7.51 -3.58
N ASP A 374 -9.92 -7.21 -3.12
CA ASP A 374 -11.05 -7.01 -4.03
C ASP A 374 -11.00 -5.60 -4.60
N PRO A 375 -10.94 -5.42 -5.93
CA PRO A 375 -10.93 -4.08 -6.53
C PRO A 375 -12.24 -3.31 -6.38
N ASN A 376 -13.37 -3.99 -6.13
CA ASN A 376 -14.69 -3.35 -6.09
C ASN A 376 -15.07 -2.89 -4.68
N THR A 377 -14.73 -3.70 -3.67
CA THR A 377 -15.01 -3.39 -2.27
C THR A 377 -13.80 -2.80 -1.56
N GLY A 378 -12.59 -3.07 -2.04
CA GLY A 378 -11.35 -2.71 -1.36
C GLY A 378 -10.98 -3.63 -0.21
N GLU A 379 -11.78 -4.67 0.00
CA GLU A 379 -11.56 -5.65 1.06
C GLU A 379 -10.24 -6.39 0.84
N HIS A 380 -9.43 -6.46 1.90
CA HIS A 380 -8.26 -7.33 1.94
C HIS A 380 -8.72 -8.79 1.98
N LYS A 381 -8.52 -9.53 0.89
CA LYS A 381 -8.96 -10.94 0.79
C LYS A 381 -8.08 -11.86 1.63
N THR A 382 -6.77 -11.70 1.48
CA THR A 382 -5.75 -12.54 2.12
C THR A 382 -4.36 -11.99 1.82
N MET A 383 -3.34 -12.56 2.47
CA MET A 383 -1.93 -12.41 2.09
C MET A 383 -1.29 -13.75 1.72
N ILE A 384 -0.26 -13.70 0.90
CA ILE A 384 0.68 -14.79 0.60
C ILE A 384 2.03 -14.40 1.21
N PHE A 385 2.65 -15.31 1.96
CA PHE A 385 3.91 -15.05 2.64
C PHE A 385 5.09 -15.59 1.81
N GLY A 386 6.03 -14.73 1.44
CA GLY A 386 7.27 -15.05 0.74
C GLY A 386 8.30 -15.82 1.57
N GLY A 387 7.96 -16.30 2.78
CA GLY A 387 8.91 -17.02 3.64
C GLY A 387 10.18 -16.20 3.96
N HIS A 388 11.35 -16.78 3.65
CA HIS A 388 12.67 -16.16 3.88
C HIS A 388 13.13 -15.24 2.73
N TRP A 389 12.32 -15.08 1.68
CA TRP A 389 12.68 -14.32 0.47
C TRP A 389 12.74 -12.82 0.75
N THR A 390 13.50 -12.11 -0.07
CA THR A 390 13.73 -10.67 0.11
C THR A 390 12.51 -9.86 -0.36
N ASN A 391 12.62 -8.53 -0.36
CA ASN A 391 11.56 -7.64 -0.80
C ASN A 391 11.08 -8.05 -2.20
N GLN A 392 9.79 -8.36 -2.35
CA GLN A 392 9.20 -8.59 -3.66
C GLN A 392 9.22 -7.27 -4.43
N ARG A 393 9.53 -7.25 -5.73
CA ARG A 393 9.82 -6.02 -6.51
C ARG A 393 8.89 -5.83 -7.69
N SER A 394 8.42 -6.91 -8.29
CA SER A 394 7.51 -6.88 -9.42
C SER A 394 6.55 -8.06 -9.32
N LEU A 395 5.33 -7.84 -9.82
CA LEU A 395 4.23 -8.79 -9.81
C LEU A 395 3.61 -8.84 -11.20
N THR A 396 3.22 -10.02 -11.66
CA THR A 396 2.45 -10.16 -12.91
C THR A 396 1.59 -11.42 -12.89
N PHE A 397 0.35 -11.30 -13.35
CA PHE A 397 -0.57 -12.45 -13.47
C PHE A 397 -0.38 -13.16 -14.80
N SER A 398 -0.51 -14.48 -14.79
CA SER A 398 -0.71 -15.25 -16.02
C SER A 398 -2.01 -14.84 -16.70
N ARG A 399 -2.09 -15.06 -18.03
CA ARG A 399 -3.28 -14.72 -18.84
C ARG A 399 -4.59 -15.30 -18.30
N ASP A 400 -4.54 -16.47 -17.66
CA ASP A 400 -5.71 -17.14 -17.08
C ASP A 400 -6.06 -16.65 -15.66
N GLY A 401 -5.22 -15.81 -15.05
CA GLY A 401 -5.38 -15.27 -13.69
C GLY A 401 -5.10 -16.27 -12.56
N ASN A 402 -4.76 -17.52 -12.87
CA ASN A 402 -4.57 -18.56 -11.85
C ASN A 402 -3.17 -18.55 -11.23
N THR A 403 -2.19 -18.07 -11.98
CA THR A 403 -0.80 -17.99 -11.55
C THR A 403 -0.40 -16.53 -11.36
N LEU A 404 0.23 -16.22 -10.23
CA LEU A 404 0.93 -14.97 -10.02
C LEU A 404 2.43 -15.25 -10.04
N ALA A 405 3.18 -14.46 -10.80
CA ALA A 405 4.62 -14.41 -10.69
C ALA A 405 5.02 -13.23 -9.81
N SER A 406 6.01 -13.41 -8.96
CA SER A 406 6.63 -12.35 -8.17
C SER A 406 8.14 -12.44 -8.25
N GLN A 407 8.84 -11.32 -8.36
CA GLN A 407 10.29 -11.29 -8.40
C GLN A 407 10.83 -10.75 -7.07
N ASP A 408 11.74 -11.46 -6.42
CA ASP A 408 12.52 -10.94 -5.29
C ASP A 408 13.86 -10.37 -5.79
N SER A 409 14.85 -10.15 -4.91
CA SER A 409 16.15 -9.62 -5.35
C SER A 409 16.98 -10.56 -6.23
N ARG A 410 16.61 -11.85 -6.34
CA ARG A 410 17.40 -12.90 -7.01
C ARG A 410 16.57 -13.84 -7.89
N ASP A 411 15.37 -14.19 -7.47
CA ASP A 411 14.58 -15.28 -8.03
C ASP A 411 13.16 -14.81 -8.40
N ILE A 412 12.55 -15.52 -9.35
CA ILE A 412 11.13 -15.34 -9.69
C ILE A 412 10.34 -16.50 -9.09
N HIS A 413 9.33 -16.20 -8.28
CA HIS A 413 8.46 -17.16 -7.62
C HIS A 413 7.12 -17.22 -8.33
N LEU A 414 6.63 -18.42 -8.60
CA LEU A 414 5.28 -18.66 -9.11
C LEU A 414 4.36 -19.14 -8.00
N TRP A 415 3.14 -18.64 -8.02
CA TRP A 415 2.13 -18.86 -7.00
C TRP A 415 0.82 -19.28 -7.64
N ASP A 416 0.18 -20.30 -7.09
CA ASP A 416 -1.21 -20.62 -7.40
C ASP A 416 -2.10 -19.73 -6.54
N ILE A 417 -2.85 -18.84 -7.17
CA ILE A 417 -3.69 -17.86 -6.46
C ILE A 417 -4.95 -18.50 -5.88
N THR A 418 -5.46 -19.55 -6.52
CA THR A 418 -6.64 -20.27 -6.03
C THR A 418 -6.30 -21.09 -4.79
N ARG A 419 -5.18 -21.82 -4.84
CA ARG A 419 -4.70 -22.68 -3.74
C ARG A 419 -3.87 -21.94 -2.71
N ARG A 420 -3.37 -20.75 -3.04
CA ARG A 420 -2.48 -19.92 -2.20
C ARG A 420 -1.17 -20.63 -1.85
N THR A 421 -0.64 -21.39 -2.79
CA THR A 421 0.57 -22.20 -2.61
C THR A 421 1.69 -21.73 -3.54
N HIS A 422 2.92 -21.76 -3.05
CA HIS A 422 4.10 -21.62 -3.89
C HIS A 422 4.20 -22.82 -4.84
N LEU A 423 4.39 -22.55 -6.13
CA LEU A 423 4.47 -23.57 -7.18
C LEU A 423 5.93 -23.94 -7.46
N THR A 424 6.76 -22.94 -7.78
CA THR A 424 8.17 -23.11 -8.12
C THR A 424 8.91 -21.77 -8.03
N ALA A 425 10.24 -21.82 -7.95
CA ALA A 425 11.12 -20.67 -8.14
C ALA A 425 11.93 -20.85 -9.44
N LEU A 426 12.19 -19.75 -10.14
CA LEU A 426 13.07 -19.65 -11.29
C LEU A 426 14.31 -18.88 -10.85
N TYR A 427 15.45 -19.55 -10.88
CA TYR A 427 16.71 -18.97 -10.46
C TYR A 427 17.27 -18.10 -11.59
N GLU A 428 17.31 -16.79 -11.39
CA GLU A 428 17.99 -15.89 -12.34
C GLU A 428 19.51 -15.89 -12.12
N TYR A 429 19.98 -16.18 -10.90
CA TYR A 429 21.36 -15.94 -10.45
C TYR A 429 22.15 -17.18 -10.00
N SER A 430 23.48 -17.14 -10.22
CA SER A 430 24.47 -18.00 -9.56
C SER A 430 24.62 -17.61 -8.08
N ARG A 431 24.88 -18.57 -7.18
CA ARG A 431 24.81 -18.42 -5.70
C ARG A 431 25.74 -17.39 -5.03
N ASP A 432 26.51 -16.60 -5.78
CA ASP A 432 27.75 -15.98 -5.27
C ASP A 432 27.71 -14.48 -4.94
N THR A 433 26.55 -13.83 -4.93
CA THR A 433 26.46 -12.40 -4.54
C THR A 433 25.48 -12.22 -3.38
N ARG A 434 26.03 -11.92 -2.20
CA ARG A 434 25.28 -11.59 -0.98
C ARG A 434 25.25 -10.08 -0.80
N ASP A 435 24.32 -9.37 -1.44
CA ASP A 435 24.08 -7.96 -1.12
C ASP A 435 22.58 -7.63 -1.12
N ASN A 436 22.13 -7.03 -0.01
CA ASN A 436 20.74 -6.65 0.29
C ASN A 436 20.48 -5.19 -0.09
N GLU A 437 20.65 -4.81 -1.35
CA GLU A 437 20.36 -3.45 -1.80
C GLU A 437 19.17 -3.34 -2.75
N SER A 438 18.44 -2.23 -2.57
CA SER A 438 17.27 -1.80 -3.35
C SER A 438 17.62 -1.56 -4.82
N GLY A 439 16.82 -2.14 -5.72
CA GLY A 439 16.86 -1.83 -7.14
C GLY A 439 15.64 -2.42 -7.85
N SER A 440 15.18 -1.72 -8.89
CA SER A 440 14.03 -2.13 -9.69
C SER A 440 14.40 -3.28 -10.61
N SER A 441 13.57 -4.32 -10.62
CA SER A 441 13.60 -5.43 -11.58
C SER A 441 12.15 -5.72 -11.98
N SER A 442 11.92 -6.11 -13.23
CA SER A 442 10.57 -6.33 -13.76
C SER A 442 10.44 -7.71 -14.37
N ILE A 443 9.24 -8.24 -14.27
CA ILE A 443 8.80 -9.49 -14.90
C ILE A 443 7.50 -9.24 -15.67
N ALA A 444 7.30 -9.95 -16.77
CA ALA A 444 6.11 -9.85 -17.59
C ALA A 444 5.72 -11.19 -18.18
N PHE A 445 4.47 -11.62 -18.02
CA PHE A 445 3.93 -12.69 -18.87
C PHE A 445 3.66 -12.15 -20.27
N SER A 446 3.94 -12.95 -21.30
CA SER A 446 3.47 -12.64 -22.65
C SER A 446 1.95 -12.67 -22.69
N PRO A 447 1.30 -11.78 -23.46
CA PRO A 447 -0.15 -11.76 -23.57
C PRO A 447 -0.75 -13.10 -23.98
N ASP A 448 -0.09 -13.90 -24.82
CA ASP A 448 -0.51 -15.25 -25.21
C ASP A 448 -0.39 -16.32 -24.10
N GLY A 449 0.23 -15.97 -22.96
CA GLY A 449 0.46 -16.82 -21.79
C GLY A 449 1.53 -17.90 -21.98
N GLN A 450 2.27 -17.90 -23.09
CA GLN A 450 3.27 -18.94 -23.36
C GLN A 450 4.63 -18.65 -22.75
N LEU A 451 4.96 -17.38 -22.48
CA LEU A 451 6.27 -16.96 -22.00
C LEU A 451 6.15 -16.11 -20.74
N LEU A 452 7.19 -16.18 -19.91
CA LEU A 452 7.50 -15.23 -18.87
C LEU A 452 8.85 -14.61 -19.24
N ALA A 453 8.94 -13.29 -19.25
CA ALA A 453 10.19 -12.56 -19.36
C ALA A 453 10.59 -12.00 -18.00
N GLY A 454 11.88 -11.94 -17.76
CA GLY A 454 12.45 -11.38 -16.55
C GLY A 454 13.84 -10.82 -16.82
N GLY A 455 14.19 -9.81 -16.03
CA GLY A 455 15.52 -9.24 -16.01
C GLY A 455 15.90 -8.86 -14.59
N GLY A 456 17.18 -8.98 -14.27
CA GLY A 456 17.71 -8.71 -12.94
C GLY A 456 18.63 -7.49 -12.88
N ARG A 457 18.65 -6.78 -11.74
CA ARG A 457 19.53 -5.61 -11.50
C ARG A 457 21.01 -5.91 -11.74
N TYR A 458 21.43 -7.15 -11.51
CA TYR A 458 22.81 -7.57 -11.67
C TYR A 458 23.03 -8.44 -12.91
N SER A 459 21.99 -8.69 -13.70
CA SER A 459 22.07 -9.43 -14.95
C SER A 459 22.04 -8.45 -16.11
N THR A 460 22.95 -8.64 -17.06
CA THR A 460 22.90 -7.95 -18.36
C THR A 460 21.99 -8.66 -19.36
N LEU A 461 21.46 -9.81 -18.99
CA LEU A 461 20.64 -10.68 -19.84
C LEU A 461 19.17 -10.50 -19.50
N VAL A 462 18.34 -10.47 -20.54
CA VAL A 462 16.90 -10.71 -20.42
C VAL A 462 16.65 -12.20 -20.60
N LYS A 463 15.92 -12.82 -19.68
CA LYS A 463 15.64 -14.26 -19.72
C LYS A 463 14.19 -14.51 -20.08
N LEU A 464 13.97 -15.54 -20.90
CA LEU A 464 12.64 -16.00 -21.31
C LEU A 464 12.40 -17.42 -20.80
N TRP A 465 11.24 -17.69 -20.20
CA TRP A 465 10.84 -19.04 -19.77
C TRP A 465 9.51 -19.45 -20.38
N TYR A 466 9.42 -20.69 -20.88
CA TYR A 466 8.14 -21.29 -21.27
C TYR A 466 7.23 -21.44 -20.06
N ARG A 467 6.10 -20.72 -20.08
CA ARG A 467 5.07 -20.67 -19.03
C ARG A 467 5.65 -20.44 -17.63
N GLY A 468 6.79 -19.74 -17.55
CA GLY A 468 7.51 -19.54 -16.30
C GLY A 468 8.06 -20.82 -15.67
N ARG A 469 8.48 -21.83 -16.45
CA ARG A 469 9.00 -23.10 -15.89
C ARG A 469 10.33 -23.53 -16.47
N THR A 470 10.49 -23.44 -17.78
CA THR A 470 11.70 -23.92 -18.47
C THR A 470 12.36 -22.75 -19.19
N LEU A 471 13.64 -22.52 -18.96
CA LEU A 471 14.41 -21.48 -19.65
C LEU A 471 14.36 -21.77 -21.16
N LYS A 472 13.83 -20.81 -21.92
CA LYS A 472 13.76 -20.81 -23.38
C LYS A 472 15.06 -20.21 -23.94
N ALA A 473 15.36 -18.98 -23.55
CA ALA A 473 16.43 -18.18 -24.15
C ALA A 473 16.98 -17.14 -23.18
N GLU A 474 18.22 -16.72 -23.43
CA GLU A 474 18.87 -15.58 -22.79
C GLU A 474 19.25 -14.56 -23.87
N LEU A 475 18.63 -13.38 -23.82
CA LEU A 475 18.86 -12.30 -24.78
C LEU A 475 20.00 -11.41 -24.27
N ALA A 476 21.11 -11.42 -25.00
CA ALA A 476 22.33 -10.68 -24.66
C ALA A 476 22.43 -9.39 -25.47
N GLY A 477 22.80 -8.29 -24.82
CA GLY A 477 23.07 -7.01 -25.49
C GLY A 477 23.23 -5.83 -24.53
N HIS A 478 22.49 -5.80 -23.43
CA HIS A 478 22.68 -4.78 -22.39
C HIS A 478 24.04 -4.91 -21.69
N THR A 479 24.55 -3.81 -21.15
CA THR A 479 25.85 -3.79 -20.45
C THR A 479 25.73 -3.66 -18.93
N ARG A 480 24.52 -3.38 -18.43
CA ARG A 480 24.18 -3.31 -17.00
C ARG A 480 22.80 -3.91 -16.75
N GLY A 481 22.44 -3.96 -15.47
CA GLY A 481 21.17 -4.50 -14.97
C GLY A 481 19.92 -4.13 -15.75
N ILE A 482 19.08 -5.12 -16.02
CA ILE A 482 17.74 -4.90 -16.58
C ILE A 482 16.80 -4.44 -15.48
N THR A 483 16.06 -3.37 -15.75
CA THR A 483 15.17 -2.71 -14.78
C THR A 483 13.70 -2.86 -15.16
N SER A 484 13.40 -3.00 -16.45
CA SER A 484 12.04 -3.12 -16.97
C SER A 484 11.99 -3.98 -18.23
N VAL A 485 10.91 -4.76 -18.38
CA VAL A 485 10.61 -5.56 -19.57
C VAL A 485 9.11 -5.49 -19.86
N ALA A 486 8.73 -5.47 -21.13
CA ALA A 486 7.34 -5.51 -21.57
C ALA A 486 7.19 -6.23 -22.91
N PHE A 487 6.14 -7.02 -23.07
CA PHE A 487 5.77 -7.64 -24.35
C PHE A 487 4.82 -6.74 -25.14
N SER A 488 4.89 -6.81 -26.48
CA SER A 488 3.84 -6.28 -27.34
C SER A 488 2.53 -7.06 -27.15
N HIS A 489 1.38 -6.45 -27.44
CA HIS A 489 0.07 -7.08 -27.25
C HIS A 489 -0.08 -8.40 -28.04
N ASP A 490 0.59 -8.50 -29.18
CA ASP A 490 0.60 -9.68 -30.05
C ASP A 490 1.69 -10.70 -29.69
N SER A 491 2.44 -10.49 -28.61
CA SER A 491 3.53 -11.34 -28.11
C SER A 491 4.71 -11.55 -29.07
N ARG A 492 4.80 -10.79 -30.17
CA ARG A 492 5.90 -10.91 -31.15
C ARG A 492 7.16 -10.19 -30.71
N PHE A 493 7.02 -9.06 -30.04
CA PHE A 493 8.13 -8.22 -29.61
C PHE A 493 8.24 -8.17 -28.10
N LEU A 494 9.47 -8.02 -27.64
CA LEU A 494 9.80 -7.70 -26.26
C LEU A 494 10.62 -6.42 -26.27
N VAL A 495 10.38 -5.53 -25.31
CA VAL A 495 11.21 -4.36 -25.06
C VAL A 495 11.80 -4.45 -23.66
N SER A 496 13.06 -4.02 -23.51
CA SER A 496 13.75 -3.96 -22.22
C SER A 496 14.39 -2.60 -21.97
N GLY A 497 14.32 -2.12 -20.74
CA GLY A 497 15.05 -0.95 -20.25
C GLY A 497 16.13 -1.36 -19.24
N SER A 498 17.22 -0.59 -19.15
CA SER A 498 18.39 -0.95 -18.34
C SER A 498 19.06 0.22 -17.63
N ASN A 499 19.84 -0.13 -16.60
CA ASN A 499 20.84 0.72 -15.94
C ASN A 499 21.97 1.19 -16.88
N ASP A 500 22.05 0.68 -18.11
CA ASP A 500 22.97 1.16 -19.14
C ASP A 500 22.42 2.35 -19.95
N HIS A 501 21.26 2.88 -19.53
CA HIS A 501 20.58 4.05 -20.09
C HIS A 501 19.98 3.80 -21.49
N THR A 502 19.92 2.54 -21.93
CA THR A 502 19.34 2.17 -23.23
C THR A 502 18.03 1.43 -23.09
N VAL A 503 17.25 1.47 -24.17
CA VAL A 503 16.09 0.60 -24.38
C VAL A 503 16.39 -0.31 -25.56
N ARG A 504 16.08 -1.60 -25.47
CA ARG A 504 16.31 -2.56 -26.56
C ARG A 504 15.01 -3.23 -26.96
N LEU A 505 14.84 -3.43 -28.27
CA LEU A 505 13.73 -4.12 -28.88
C LEU A 505 14.21 -5.47 -29.41
N TRP A 506 13.46 -6.52 -29.09
CA TRP A 506 13.79 -7.91 -29.40
C TRP A 506 12.64 -8.57 -30.16
N ASP A 507 12.98 -9.41 -31.13
CA ASP A 507 12.04 -10.35 -31.73
C ASP A 507 11.97 -11.61 -30.87
N VAL A 508 10.78 -11.96 -30.40
CA VAL A 508 10.58 -13.07 -29.47
C VAL A 508 10.72 -14.43 -30.18
N GLY A 509 10.43 -14.49 -31.48
CA GLY A 509 10.44 -15.72 -32.26
C GLY A 509 11.85 -16.16 -32.66
N SER A 510 12.65 -15.21 -33.14
CA SER A 510 14.04 -15.40 -33.58
C SER A 510 15.07 -15.13 -32.50
N GLU A 511 14.66 -14.54 -31.38
CA GLU A 511 15.52 -14.22 -30.22
C GLU A 511 16.61 -13.18 -30.57
N ALA A 512 16.43 -12.48 -31.69
CA ALA A 512 17.35 -11.47 -32.18
C ALA A 512 17.01 -10.07 -31.65
N GLU A 513 18.04 -9.26 -31.43
CA GLU A 513 17.88 -7.83 -31.24
C GLU A 513 17.48 -7.16 -32.56
N ILE A 514 16.41 -6.37 -32.52
CA ILE A 514 15.93 -5.57 -33.65
C ILE A 514 16.55 -4.17 -33.60
N ALA A 515 16.54 -3.53 -32.44
CA ALA A 515 17.00 -2.14 -32.28
C ALA A 515 17.51 -1.85 -30.86
N THR A 516 18.47 -0.92 -30.78
CA THR A 516 18.87 -0.25 -29.54
C THR A 516 18.51 1.23 -29.62
N PHE A 517 17.63 1.68 -28.74
CA PHE A 517 17.23 3.07 -28.57
C PHE A 517 18.11 3.78 -27.53
N ARG A 518 18.63 4.96 -27.90
CA ARG A 518 19.52 5.80 -27.08
C ARG A 518 18.96 7.20 -26.99
N GLY A 519 18.81 7.73 -25.78
CA GLY A 519 18.32 9.09 -25.54
C GLY A 519 18.12 9.44 -24.07
N HIS A 520 18.00 8.44 -23.18
CA HIS A 520 18.09 8.67 -21.74
C HIS A 520 19.52 8.97 -21.31
N SER A 521 19.67 9.90 -20.37
CA SER A 521 20.98 10.28 -19.80
C SER A 521 21.31 9.56 -18.49
N ASP A 522 20.34 8.82 -17.94
CA ASP A 522 20.46 8.05 -16.70
C ASP A 522 19.62 6.76 -16.85
N VAL A 523 19.53 5.95 -15.78
CA VAL A 523 18.81 4.67 -15.72
C VAL A 523 17.41 4.77 -16.33
N VAL A 524 17.07 3.84 -17.22
CA VAL A 524 15.68 3.64 -17.66
C VAL A 524 14.96 2.81 -16.60
N PHE A 525 13.85 3.28 -16.04
CA PHE A 525 13.12 2.57 -14.99
C PHE A 525 11.90 1.80 -15.50
N SER A 526 11.29 2.27 -16.58
CA SER A 526 10.06 1.67 -17.12
C SER A 526 10.04 1.72 -18.64
N VAL A 527 9.51 0.67 -19.26
CA VAL A 527 9.22 0.60 -20.69
C VAL A 527 7.81 0.04 -20.91
N ALA A 528 7.11 0.50 -21.94
CA ALA A 528 5.80 -0.02 -22.33
C ALA A 528 5.57 0.11 -23.84
N PHE A 529 4.82 -0.82 -24.43
CA PHE A 529 4.27 -0.65 -25.77
C PHE A 529 2.94 0.09 -25.72
N ASN A 530 2.65 0.88 -26.76
CA ASN A 530 1.28 1.29 -27.03
C ASN A 530 0.43 0.07 -27.48
N PRO A 531 -0.91 0.16 -27.47
CA PRO A 531 -1.79 -0.96 -27.80
C PRO A 531 -1.51 -1.61 -29.16
N GLU A 532 -1.18 -0.79 -30.18
CA GLU A 532 -0.89 -1.23 -31.54
C GLU A 532 0.57 -1.70 -31.75
N ALA A 533 1.41 -1.64 -30.72
CA ALA A 533 2.84 -1.96 -30.77
C ALA A 533 3.65 -1.17 -31.81
N SER A 534 3.17 0.01 -32.21
CA SER A 534 3.86 0.94 -33.11
C SER A 534 4.81 1.89 -32.39
N LEU A 535 4.57 2.11 -31.09
CA LEU A 535 5.37 2.98 -30.23
C LEU A 535 5.82 2.24 -28.97
N VAL A 536 7.04 2.54 -28.54
CA VAL A 536 7.54 2.24 -27.21
C VAL A 536 7.63 3.55 -26.42
N ALA A 537 7.12 3.58 -25.20
CA ALA A 537 7.42 4.64 -24.24
C ALA A 537 8.46 4.14 -23.23
N SER A 538 9.42 4.99 -22.87
CA SER A 538 10.37 4.74 -21.79
C SER A 538 10.46 5.91 -20.82
N GLY A 539 10.61 5.60 -19.54
CA GLY A 539 10.70 6.58 -18.45
C GLY A 539 11.97 6.35 -17.67
N GLY A 540 12.71 7.44 -17.41
CA GLY A 540 14.05 7.36 -16.82
C GLY A 540 14.20 8.10 -15.50
N LYS A 541 15.32 7.83 -14.82
CA LYS A 541 15.81 8.58 -13.66
C LYS A 541 16.12 10.04 -14.01
N ASP A 542 16.40 10.31 -15.28
CA ASP A 542 16.60 11.64 -15.87
C ASP A 542 15.32 12.49 -15.98
N ARG A 543 14.18 11.98 -15.46
CA ARG A 543 12.88 12.68 -15.43
C ARG A 543 12.31 12.93 -16.81
N LYS A 544 12.69 12.11 -17.79
CA LYS A 544 12.17 12.18 -19.16
C LYS A 544 11.26 11.00 -19.43
N ILE A 545 10.27 11.26 -20.29
CA ILE A 545 9.58 10.22 -21.05
C ILE A 545 10.08 10.32 -22.48
N VAL A 546 10.49 9.21 -23.08
CA VAL A 546 10.88 9.15 -24.49
C VAL A 546 9.99 8.16 -25.22
N LEU A 547 9.43 8.61 -26.34
CA LEU A 547 8.64 7.81 -27.26
C LEU A 547 9.51 7.40 -28.44
N TRP A 548 9.48 6.13 -28.80
CA TRP A 548 10.27 5.53 -29.88
C TRP A 548 9.32 4.92 -30.90
N ASP A 549 9.43 5.33 -32.15
CA ASP A 549 8.75 4.65 -33.25
C ASP A 549 9.45 3.31 -33.52
N VAL A 550 8.66 2.23 -33.49
CA VAL A 550 9.18 0.86 -33.60
C VAL A 550 9.68 0.57 -35.03
N ALA A 551 9.11 1.22 -36.05
CA ALA A 551 9.45 0.98 -37.44
C ALA A 551 10.62 1.84 -37.92
N THR A 552 10.68 3.11 -37.52
CA THR A 552 11.70 4.07 -37.98
C THR A 552 12.87 4.23 -37.00
N GLY A 553 12.64 3.95 -35.71
CA GLY A 553 13.60 4.23 -34.63
C GLY A 553 13.69 5.71 -34.26
N GLU A 554 12.86 6.57 -34.84
CA GLU A 554 12.78 7.98 -34.46
C GLU A 554 12.24 8.15 -33.05
N SER A 555 12.62 9.24 -32.38
CA SER A 555 12.26 9.48 -30.98
C SER A 555 11.70 10.86 -30.73
N GLN A 556 10.69 10.94 -29.87
CA GLN A 556 10.16 12.19 -29.30
C GLN A 556 10.40 12.18 -27.78
N THR A 557 11.01 13.23 -27.26
CA THR A 557 11.24 13.38 -25.81
C THR A 557 10.23 14.35 -25.21
N ILE A 558 9.61 13.93 -24.11
CA ILE A 558 8.79 14.76 -23.23
C ILE A 558 9.64 15.06 -21.99
N ASN A 559 10.02 16.33 -21.82
CA ASN A 559 10.64 16.80 -20.59
C ASN A 559 9.53 16.96 -19.55
N THR A 560 9.57 16.15 -18.50
CA THR A 560 8.48 16.14 -17.54
C THR A 560 8.71 17.16 -16.44
N GLU A 561 7.61 17.64 -15.88
CA GLU A 561 7.56 18.47 -14.67
C GLU A 561 7.63 17.63 -13.38
N HIS A 562 7.96 16.34 -13.46
CA HIS A 562 8.19 15.50 -12.29
C HIS A 562 9.42 16.00 -11.51
N THR A 563 9.33 16.02 -10.18
CA THR A 563 10.44 16.40 -9.29
C THR A 563 11.42 15.25 -9.08
N GLY A 564 10.97 14.01 -9.30
CA GLY A 564 11.76 12.78 -9.29
C GLY A 564 11.77 12.08 -10.66
N GLY A 565 12.58 11.01 -10.80
CA GLY A 565 12.56 10.15 -11.99
C GLY A 565 11.22 9.43 -12.20
N ILE A 566 11.00 8.85 -13.38
CA ILE A 566 9.76 8.15 -13.75
C ILE A 566 9.85 6.67 -13.36
N LYS A 567 9.18 6.26 -12.28
CA LYS A 567 9.28 4.87 -11.76
C LYS A 567 8.58 3.85 -12.65
N SER A 568 7.40 4.23 -13.13
CA SER A 568 6.46 3.37 -13.84
C SER A 568 5.71 4.23 -14.85
N LEU A 569 5.43 3.65 -16.02
CA LEU A 569 4.55 4.26 -17.02
C LEU A 569 3.70 3.21 -17.73
N VAL A 570 2.52 3.62 -18.18
CA VAL A 570 1.63 2.81 -19.03
C VAL A 570 0.93 3.69 -20.05
N PHE A 571 0.57 3.11 -21.20
CA PHE A 571 -0.33 3.75 -22.15
C PHE A 571 -1.80 3.57 -21.70
N SER A 572 -2.64 4.54 -22.03
CA SER A 572 -4.09 4.33 -22.05
C SER A 572 -4.48 3.27 -23.07
N ARG A 573 -5.67 2.68 -22.91
CA ARG A 573 -6.16 1.62 -23.79
C ARG A 573 -6.28 2.03 -25.26
N ASP A 574 -6.54 3.29 -25.53
CA ASP A 574 -6.61 3.86 -26.87
C ASP A 574 -5.24 4.32 -27.41
N GLY A 575 -4.19 4.26 -26.59
CA GLY A 575 -2.83 4.66 -26.93
C GLY A 575 -2.61 6.17 -27.05
N ASN A 576 -3.60 7.00 -26.72
CA ASN A 576 -3.51 8.45 -26.87
C ASN A 576 -2.86 9.15 -25.68
N MET A 577 -2.79 8.48 -24.51
CA MET A 577 -2.26 9.05 -23.29
C MET A 577 -1.19 8.16 -22.67
N ILE A 578 -0.23 8.77 -21.97
CA ILE A 578 0.73 8.11 -21.08
C ILE A 578 0.44 8.52 -19.65
N ILE A 579 0.44 7.54 -18.76
CA ILE A 579 0.31 7.75 -17.32
C ILE A 579 1.68 7.46 -16.72
N SER A 580 2.26 8.39 -15.98
CA SER A 580 3.58 8.26 -15.34
C SER A 580 3.51 8.44 -13.84
N GLY A 581 4.22 7.58 -13.09
CA GLY A 581 4.37 7.67 -11.64
C GLY A 581 5.76 8.16 -11.23
N GLY A 582 5.82 9.11 -10.29
CA GLY A 582 7.07 9.66 -9.77
C GLY A 582 7.83 8.69 -8.85
N THR A 583 9.15 8.86 -8.77
CA THR A 583 10.03 8.14 -7.82
C THR A 583 10.17 8.88 -6.50
N ARG A 584 10.52 8.15 -5.44
CA ARG A 584 11.09 8.69 -4.22
C ARG A 584 12.60 8.41 -4.21
N GLN A 585 13.42 9.43 -4.02
CA GLN A 585 14.88 9.31 -3.89
C GLN A 585 15.36 10.10 -2.66
N GLY A 586 15.04 9.60 -1.47
CA GLY A 586 15.32 10.28 -0.20
C GLY A 586 14.23 11.30 0.17
N VAL A 587 14.52 12.16 1.14
CA VAL A 587 13.56 13.14 1.69
C VAL A 587 13.37 14.34 0.75
N LEU A 588 14.44 14.80 0.10
CA LEU A 588 14.43 15.98 -0.76
C LEU A 588 13.94 15.72 -2.20
N TRP A 589 13.98 14.46 -2.65
CA TRP A 589 13.58 14.08 -4.02
C TRP A 589 12.38 13.13 -3.97
N ASN A 590 11.30 13.58 -3.32
CA ASN A 590 10.05 12.87 -3.24
C ASN A 590 9.08 13.41 -4.29
N ASP A 591 8.69 12.58 -5.26
CA ASP A 591 7.63 12.89 -6.21
C ASP A 591 6.43 11.94 -6.03
N PRO A 592 5.42 12.35 -5.26
CA PRO A 592 4.23 11.56 -5.00
C PRO A 592 3.12 11.80 -6.05
N THR A 593 3.46 12.33 -7.22
CA THR A 593 2.46 12.65 -8.26
C THR A 593 2.34 11.55 -9.31
N VAL A 594 1.13 11.38 -9.83
CA VAL A 594 0.87 10.69 -11.10
C VAL A 594 0.47 11.71 -12.14
N ARG A 595 1.06 11.65 -13.32
CA ARG A 595 0.82 12.64 -14.38
C ARG A 595 0.35 11.96 -15.65
N ILE A 596 -0.52 12.65 -16.39
CA ILE A 596 -1.11 12.16 -17.63
C ILE A 596 -0.68 13.07 -18.77
N TRP A 597 -0.14 12.46 -19.83
CA TRP A 597 0.47 13.15 -20.97
C TRP A 597 -0.24 12.76 -22.26
N ASP A 598 -0.50 13.72 -23.13
CA ASP A 598 -0.95 13.45 -24.49
C ASP A 598 0.24 12.94 -25.33
N VAL A 599 0.05 11.79 -25.98
CA VAL A 599 1.11 11.11 -26.74
C VAL A 599 1.54 11.92 -27.97
N LYS A 600 0.62 12.65 -28.60
CA LYS A 600 0.90 13.38 -29.84
C LYS A 600 1.60 14.70 -29.56
N THR A 601 1.08 15.46 -28.61
CA THR A 601 1.60 16.82 -28.32
C THR A 601 2.72 16.81 -27.29
N GLY A 602 2.79 15.77 -26.43
CA GLY A 602 3.67 15.74 -25.27
C GLY A 602 3.21 16.64 -24.12
N GLU A 603 2.02 17.25 -24.21
CA GLU A 603 1.49 18.12 -23.16
C GLU A 603 0.98 17.32 -21.97
N GLN A 604 1.21 17.84 -20.77
CA GLN A 604 0.56 17.33 -19.57
C GLN A 604 -0.92 17.74 -19.55
N LYS A 605 -1.82 16.77 -19.42
CA LYS A 605 -3.27 16.99 -19.34
C LYS A 605 -3.81 17.01 -17.92
N ASN A 606 -3.30 16.15 -17.04
CA ASN A 606 -3.76 16.03 -15.66
C ASN A 606 -2.62 15.67 -14.70
N ILE A 607 -2.81 16.04 -13.43
CA ILE A 607 -2.01 15.60 -12.30
C ILE A 607 -2.96 14.97 -11.28
N LEU A 608 -2.67 13.74 -10.88
CA LEU A 608 -3.37 13.07 -9.78
C LEU A 608 -2.48 13.20 -8.54
N SER A 609 -2.99 13.91 -7.54
CA SER A 609 -2.35 14.11 -6.24
C SER A 609 -3.13 13.34 -5.18
N GLY A 610 -2.44 12.82 -4.17
CA GLY A 610 -3.09 12.05 -3.11
C GLY A 610 -2.19 11.08 -2.36
N HIS A 611 -1.15 10.59 -3.02
CA HIS A 611 -0.08 9.87 -2.35
C HIS A 611 0.80 10.84 -1.55
N THR A 612 1.41 10.34 -0.47
CA THR A 612 2.37 11.13 0.34
C THR A 612 3.81 10.84 -0.06
N TYR A 613 4.08 9.62 -0.55
CA TYR A 613 5.38 9.19 -1.06
C TYR A 613 5.34 8.87 -2.55
N GLY A 614 6.47 9.05 -3.22
CA GLY A 614 6.70 8.58 -4.58
C GLY A 614 6.91 7.06 -4.64
N GLY A 615 7.64 6.61 -5.66
CA GLY A 615 7.82 5.18 -5.92
C GLY A 615 6.54 4.57 -6.50
N ILE A 616 5.87 5.33 -7.35
CA ILE A 616 4.52 5.00 -7.79
C ILE A 616 4.55 4.00 -8.95
N ASN A 617 3.88 2.87 -8.75
CA ASN A 617 3.56 1.91 -9.79
C ASN A 617 2.18 2.22 -10.35
N VAL A 618 2.04 2.20 -11.67
CA VAL A 618 0.77 2.50 -12.36
C VAL A 618 0.30 1.29 -13.17
N ALA A 619 -0.99 0.99 -13.11
CA ALA A 619 -1.60 -0.10 -13.86
C ALA A 619 -3.05 0.22 -14.22
N PHE A 620 -3.52 -0.29 -15.36
CA PHE A 620 -4.93 -0.23 -15.75
C PHE A 620 -5.65 -1.53 -15.43
N SER A 621 -6.95 -1.42 -15.17
CA SER A 621 -7.86 -2.54 -15.31
C SER A 621 -7.83 -3.10 -16.74
N PRO A 622 -8.16 -4.40 -16.94
CA PRO A 622 -8.20 -5.01 -18.26
C PRO A 622 -9.11 -4.31 -19.28
N ASP A 623 -10.14 -3.59 -18.83
CA ASP A 623 -11.04 -2.80 -19.67
C ASP A 623 -10.57 -1.35 -19.94
N GLY A 624 -9.49 -0.91 -19.27
CA GLY A 624 -8.89 0.41 -19.41
C GLY A 624 -9.65 1.55 -18.73
N ARG A 625 -10.71 1.26 -17.95
CA ARG A 625 -11.56 2.28 -17.32
C ARG A 625 -11.11 2.68 -15.92
N THR A 626 -10.39 1.79 -15.25
CA THR A 626 -9.92 2.00 -13.89
C THR A 626 -8.41 2.10 -13.89
N LEU A 627 -7.89 3.22 -13.40
CA LEU A 627 -6.47 3.40 -13.16
C LEU A 627 -6.16 3.04 -11.71
N LEU A 628 -5.05 2.36 -11.47
CA LEU A 628 -4.53 2.01 -10.16
C LEU A 628 -3.16 2.62 -9.98
N THR A 629 -2.93 3.26 -8.85
CA THR A 629 -1.64 3.87 -8.49
C THR A 629 -1.23 3.35 -7.12
N GLY A 630 -0.14 2.59 -7.05
CA GLY A 630 0.40 2.03 -5.81
C GLY A 630 1.70 2.71 -5.42
N SER A 631 1.81 3.18 -4.17
CA SER A 631 2.93 4.02 -3.70
C SER A 631 3.75 3.36 -2.58
N GLU A 632 4.99 3.83 -2.40
CA GLU A 632 5.79 3.55 -1.20
C GLU A 632 5.17 4.08 0.09
N ASP A 633 4.10 4.89 0.03
CA ASP A 633 3.27 5.22 1.19
C ASP A 633 2.45 4.03 1.70
N GLY A 634 2.51 2.89 1.02
CA GLY A 634 1.85 1.65 1.41
C GLY A 634 0.42 1.52 0.89
N THR A 635 -0.10 2.48 0.15
CA THR A 635 -1.48 2.46 -0.34
C THR A 635 -1.59 2.29 -1.84
N VAL A 636 -2.74 1.77 -2.29
CA VAL A 636 -3.19 1.86 -3.69
C VAL A 636 -4.39 2.79 -3.76
N LEU A 637 -4.34 3.79 -4.64
CA LEU A 637 -5.50 4.59 -5.01
C LEU A 637 -6.10 4.05 -6.31
N ILE A 638 -7.43 3.91 -6.33
CA ILE A 638 -8.20 3.48 -7.48
C ILE A 638 -8.95 4.67 -8.06
N TRP A 639 -8.79 4.93 -9.34
CA TRP A 639 -9.32 6.11 -10.02
C TRP A 639 -10.23 5.70 -11.17
N ASP A 640 -11.33 6.41 -11.34
CA ASP A 640 -12.13 6.32 -12.57
C ASP A 640 -11.46 7.18 -13.65
N TYR A 641 -10.82 6.51 -14.61
CA TYR A 641 -10.05 7.17 -15.66
C TYR A 641 -10.93 8.02 -16.60
N ASN A 642 -12.20 7.65 -16.78
CA ASN A 642 -13.11 8.40 -17.64
C ASN A 642 -13.52 9.72 -16.99
N THR A 643 -13.68 9.72 -15.67
CA THR A 643 -13.94 10.96 -14.91
C THR A 643 -12.75 11.91 -14.99
N ILE A 644 -11.53 11.41 -14.85
CA ILE A 644 -10.30 12.21 -14.93
C ILE A 644 -10.14 12.86 -16.31
N THR A 645 -10.41 12.10 -17.37
CA THR A 645 -10.22 12.57 -18.76
C THR A 645 -11.42 13.35 -19.30
N GLY A 646 -12.50 13.49 -18.53
CA GLY A 646 -13.73 14.15 -18.98
C GLY A 646 -14.46 13.42 -20.11
N THR A 647 -14.14 12.14 -20.35
CA THR A 647 -14.72 11.32 -21.42
C THR A 647 -16.12 10.78 -21.08
N ASN A 648 -16.65 11.10 -19.90
CA ASN A 648 -18.05 10.88 -19.50
C ASN A 648 -19.09 11.55 -20.43
N ASN A 649 -18.66 12.37 -21.39
CA ASN A 649 -19.50 12.98 -22.43
C ASN A 649 -19.70 12.13 -23.69
N VAL A 650 -19.21 10.88 -23.74
CA VAL A 650 -19.96 9.91 -24.53
C VAL A 650 -21.22 9.65 -23.73
N GLN A 651 -22.30 10.37 -24.07
CA GLN A 651 -23.64 9.89 -23.79
C GLN A 651 -23.57 8.38 -23.93
N SER A 652 -23.78 7.64 -22.83
CA SER A 652 -24.62 6.48 -22.98
C SER A 652 -25.78 7.02 -23.79
N GLN A 653 -25.81 6.73 -25.09
CA GLN A 653 -27.06 6.76 -25.80
C GLN A 653 -27.92 5.87 -24.91
N GLN A 654 -28.76 6.50 -24.08
CA GLN A 654 -30.09 5.98 -23.92
C GLN A 654 -30.50 5.67 -25.35
N LEU A 655 -30.43 4.38 -25.68
CA LEU A 655 -30.90 3.85 -26.94
C LEU A 655 -32.33 4.35 -27.05
N THR A 656 -32.52 5.44 -27.77
CA THR A 656 -33.85 5.93 -28.07
C THR A 656 -34.48 4.86 -28.93
N GLU A 657 -35.62 4.36 -28.47
CA GLU A 657 -36.44 3.39 -29.20
C GLU A 657 -36.76 3.96 -30.58
N ASN A 658 -35.99 3.56 -31.60
CA ASN A 658 -36.32 3.88 -32.97
C ASN A 658 -37.41 2.91 -33.45
N VAL A 659 -38.65 3.31 -33.26
CA VAL A 659 -39.82 2.65 -33.85
C VAL A 659 -39.83 2.99 -35.35
N ASN A 660 -39.35 2.08 -36.18
CA ASN A 660 -39.53 2.20 -37.62
C ASN A 660 -41.02 2.00 -37.99
N ARG A 661 -41.49 2.68 -39.05
CA ARG A 661 -42.90 2.73 -39.53
C ARG A 661 -43.53 1.37 -39.95
N GLY A 662 -42.94 0.24 -39.57
CA GLY A 662 -43.48 -1.10 -39.73
C GLY A 662 -43.86 -1.82 -38.42
N GLY A 663 -43.79 -1.15 -37.26
CA GLY A 663 -44.21 -1.72 -35.97
C GLY A 663 -43.25 -2.73 -35.32
N ASN A 664 -42.04 -2.90 -35.87
CA ASN A 664 -41.00 -3.71 -35.23
C ASN A 664 -40.10 -2.81 -34.36
N VAL A 665 -40.05 -3.11 -33.06
CA VAL A 665 -39.10 -2.50 -32.11
C VAL A 665 -37.76 -3.24 -32.24
N GLU A 666 -36.73 -2.55 -32.71
CA GLU A 666 -35.36 -3.09 -32.73
C GLU A 666 -34.71 -2.87 -31.36
N LEU A 667 -34.69 -3.92 -30.53
CA LEU A 667 -33.90 -3.94 -29.30
C LEU A 667 -32.54 -4.56 -29.64
N GLN A 668 -31.47 -3.78 -29.58
CA GLN A 668 -30.12 -4.32 -29.67
C GLN A 668 -29.88 -5.22 -28.45
N ALA A 669 -29.73 -6.53 -28.68
CA ALA A 669 -29.33 -7.47 -27.64
C ALA A 669 -27.85 -7.25 -27.28
N LEU A 670 -27.54 -7.23 -25.98
CA LEU A 670 -26.16 -7.11 -25.52
C LEU A 670 -25.39 -8.39 -25.89
N LEU A 671 -24.45 -8.28 -26.83
CA LEU A 671 -23.50 -9.34 -27.14
C LEU A 671 -22.46 -9.37 -26.02
N LEU A 672 -22.14 -10.57 -25.53
CA LEU A 672 -21.12 -10.72 -24.48
C LEU A 672 -19.74 -10.89 -25.11
N PRO A 673 -18.66 -10.50 -24.42
CA PRO A 673 -17.31 -10.74 -24.89
C PRO A 673 -17.12 -12.22 -25.22
N ASN A 674 -16.61 -12.50 -26.42
CA ASN A 674 -16.23 -13.81 -26.90
C ASN A 674 -14.74 -13.72 -27.26
N TYR A 675 -13.96 -14.76 -26.97
CA TYR A 675 -12.55 -14.83 -27.33
C TYR A 675 -12.41 -15.70 -28.58
N PRO A 676 -12.23 -15.16 -29.80
CA PRO A 676 -12.02 -15.98 -30.97
C PRO A 676 -10.63 -16.61 -30.95
N ASN A 677 -10.54 -17.84 -31.45
CA ASN A 677 -9.28 -18.42 -31.93
C ASN A 677 -9.08 -17.92 -33.37
N PRO A 678 -8.04 -17.13 -33.67
CA PRO A 678 -7.81 -16.57 -35.01
C PRO A 678 -7.53 -17.62 -36.11
N PHE A 679 -7.35 -18.89 -35.74
CA PHE A 679 -7.08 -19.99 -36.67
C PHE A 679 -8.25 -20.96 -36.86
N ASN A 680 -9.39 -20.75 -36.20
CA ASN A 680 -10.58 -21.57 -36.41
C ASN A 680 -11.79 -20.66 -36.72
N PRO A 681 -12.28 -20.64 -37.97
CA PRO A 681 -13.34 -19.73 -38.39
C PRO A 681 -14.71 -20.11 -37.83
N GLU A 682 -14.83 -21.28 -37.18
CA GLU A 682 -16.02 -21.69 -36.45
C GLU A 682 -16.03 -21.15 -35.01
N THR A 683 -17.09 -20.43 -34.62
CA THR A 683 -17.24 -19.89 -33.26
C THR A 683 -18.68 -19.91 -32.76
N TRP A 684 -18.84 -19.83 -31.44
CA TRP A 684 -20.13 -19.69 -30.77
C TRP A 684 -20.26 -18.27 -30.24
N ILE A 685 -21.23 -17.50 -30.74
CA ILE A 685 -21.46 -16.10 -30.41
C ILE A 685 -22.41 -16.02 -29.21
N PRO A 686 -21.93 -15.57 -28.03
CA PRO A 686 -22.74 -15.46 -26.84
C PRO A 686 -23.58 -14.18 -26.85
N TYR A 687 -24.82 -14.27 -26.36
CA TYR A 687 -25.73 -13.11 -26.27
C TYR A 687 -26.62 -13.21 -25.02
N GLN A 688 -27.16 -12.07 -24.58
CA GLN A 688 -28.12 -12.00 -23.47
C GLN A 688 -29.43 -11.35 -23.94
N LEU A 689 -30.55 -11.95 -23.53
CA LEU A 689 -31.87 -11.37 -23.73
C LEU A 689 -32.49 -10.96 -22.40
N ALA A 690 -32.89 -9.69 -22.29
CA ALA A 690 -33.62 -9.18 -21.12
C ALA A 690 -35.09 -9.66 -21.08
N LYS A 691 -35.70 -9.96 -22.23
CA LYS A 691 -37.06 -10.48 -22.38
C LYS A 691 -37.16 -11.46 -23.56
N PRO A 692 -38.18 -12.33 -23.62
CA PRO A 692 -38.37 -13.21 -24.77
C PRO A 692 -38.52 -12.42 -26.07
N ALA A 693 -37.79 -12.80 -27.12
CA ALA A 693 -37.76 -12.08 -28.39
C ALA A 693 -37.38 -13.00 -29.56
N HIS A 694 -37.79 -12.61 -30.77
CA HIS A 694 -37.31 -13.23 -32.00
C HIS A 694 -35.93 -12.69 -32.35
N VAL A 695 -34.93 -13.57 -32.42
CA VAL A 695 -33.52 -13.18 -32.57
C VAL A 695 -33.01 -13.45 -33.98
N THR A 696 -32.41 -12.44 -34.58
CA THR A 696 -31.64 -12.52 -35.81
C THR A 696 -30.31 -11.82 -35.58
N LEU A 697 -29.20 -12.48 -35.90
CA LEU A 697 -27.86 -11.87 -35.86
C LEU A 697 -27.41 -11.53 -37.28
N TYR A 698 -26.81 -10.35 -37.43
CA TYR A 698 -26.21 -9.89 -38.68
C TYR A 698 -24.70 -9.82 -38.47
N ILE A 699 -23.94 -10.41 -39.39
CA ILE A 699 -22.48 -10.44 -39.35
C ILE A 699 -21.98 -9.57 -40.49
N TYR A 700 -21.15 -8.59 -40.15
CA TYR A 700 -20.56 -7.64 -41.08
C TYR A 700 -19.05 -7.84 -41.18
N GLY A 701 -18.49 -7.47 -42.33
CA GLY A 701 -17.04 -7.38 -42.51
C GLY A 701 -16.47 -6.09 -41.91
N VAL A 702 -15.15 -6.00 -41.81
CA VAL A 702 -14.44 -4.80 -41.33
C VAL A 702 -14.70 -3.56 -42.21
N ASP A 703 -15.13 -3.78 -43.45
CA ASP A 703 -15.55 -2.73 -44.39
C ASP A 703 -17.04 -2.33 -44.23
N GLY A 704 -17.73 -2.86 -43.21
CA GLY A 704 -19.13 -2.59 -42.91
C GLY A 704 -20.14 -3.31 -43.81
N LYS A 705 -19.70 -4.20 -44.73
CA LYS A 705 -20.63 -4.94 -45.60
C LYS A 705 -21.22 -6.16 -44.90
N LEU A 706 -22.50 -6.44 -45.15
CA LEU A 706 -23.17 -7.62 -44.60
C LEU A 706 -22.57 -8.90 -45.20
N VAL A 707 -22.00 -9.75 -44.35
CA VAL A 707 -21.37 -11.03 -44.70
C VAL A 707 -22.37 -12.17 -44.56
N ARG A 708 -23.19 -12.17 -43.51
CA ARG A 708 -24.22 -13.20 -43.29
C ARG A 708 -25.29 -12.80 -42.29
N THR A 709 -26.45 -13.45 -42.38
CA THR A 709 -27.55 -13.36 -41.40
C THR A 709 -27.82 -14.72 -40.77
N LEU A 710 -27.85 -14.81 -39.43
CA LEU A 710 -28.23 -16.00 -38.67
C LEU A 710 -29.61 -15.78 -38.04
N LYS A 711 -30.63 -16.50 -38.53
CA LYS A 711 -31.99 -16.44 -37.98
C LYS A 711 -32.12 -17.49 -36.87
N LEU A 712 -32.13 -17.07 -35.61
CA LEU A 712 -32.14 -17.96 -34.44
C LEU A 712 -33.55 -18.27 -33.92
N GLY A 713 -34.56 -17.55 -34.41
CA GLY A 713 -35.96 -17.75 -34.05
C GLY A 713 -36.33 -17.13 -32.69
N ASN A 714 -37.49 -17.52 -32.16
CA ASN A 714 -37.96 -17.02 -30.86
C ASN A 714 -37.16 -17.64 -29.70
N LYS A 715 -36.63 -16.79 -28.82
CA LYS A 715 -35.77 -17.16 -27.69
C LYS A 715 -36.32 -16.54 -26.39
N GLN A 716 -36.26 -17.28 -25.29
CA GLN A 716 -36.67 -16.81 -23.97
C GLN A 716 -35.63 -15.84 -23.37
N ALA A 717 -36.02 -15.04 -22.38
CA ALA A 717 -35.08 -14.22 -21.61
C ALA A 717 -33.99 -15.10 -20.97
N GLY A 718 -32.76 -14.57 -20.90
CA GLY A 718 -31.64 -15.23 -20.22
C GLY A 718 -30.33 -15.18 -21.00
N LEU A 719 -29.33 -15.87 -20.42
CA LEU A 719 -27.95 -15.88 -20.89
C LEU A 719 -27.70 -17.06 -21.86
N TYR A 720 -27.16 -16.78 -23.05
CA TYR A 720 -26.86 -17.77 -24.09
C TYR A 720 -25.36 -17.80 -24.36
N HIS A 721 -24.58 -18.44 -23.48
CA HIS A 721 -23.11 -18.40 -23.52
C HIS A 721 -22.42 -19.76 -23.64
N SER A 722 -23.14 -20.87 -23.45
CA SER A 722 -22.59 -22.22 -23.63
C SER A 722 -22.74 -22.70 -25.08
N LYS A 723 -21.89 -23.64 -25.54
CA LYS A 723 -21.92 -24.15 -26.93
C LYS A 723 -23.29 -24.65 -27.41
N ASN A 724 -24.13 -25.12 -26.47
CA ASN A 724 -25.45 -25.67 -26.78
C ASN A 724 -26.57 -24.61 -26.79
N ARG A 725 -26.24 -23.36 -26.43
CA ARG A 725 -27.20 -22.25 -26.30
C ARG A 725 -26.80 -21.03 -27.11
N ALA A 726 -25.51 -20.74 -27.25
CA ALA A 726 -24.99 -19.65 -28.05
C ALA A 726 -25.28 -19.84 -29.55
N ALA A 727 -25.20 -18.75 -30.32
CA ALA A 727 -25.41 -18.81 -31.75
C ALA A 727 -24.18 -19.39 -32.45
N TYR A 728 -24.36 -20.37 -33.33
CA TYR A 728 -23.23 -21.00 -34.01
C TYR A 728 -22.91 -20.29 -35.34
N TRP A 729 -21.65 -19.91 -35.49
CA TRP A 729 -21.07 -19.38 -36.71
C TRP A 729 -20.09 -20.39 -37.29
N ASN A 730 -20.28 -20.78 -38.54
CA ASN A 730 -19.45 -21.79 -39.20
C ASN A 730 -18.33 -21.18 -40.07
N GLY A 731 -18.01 -19.90 -39.90
CA GLY A 731 -16.89 -19.30 -40.62
C GLY A 731 -17.14 -18.94 -42.08
N LYS A 732 -18.39 -18.99 -42.57
CA LYS A 732 -18.68 -18.89 -44.00
C LYS A 732 -19.67 -17.79 -44.33
N ASN A 733 -19.49 -17.07 -45.44
CA ASN A 733 -20.42 -16.04 -45.91
C ASN A 733 -21.76 -16.63 -46.41
N ALA A 734 -22.67 -15.79 -46.88
CA ALA A 734 -23.96 -16.21 -47.45
C ALA A 734 -23.83 -17.22 -48.62
N PHE A 735 -22.72 -17.22 -49.35
CA PHE A 735 -22.45 -18.12 -50.48
C PHE A 735 -21.69 -19.41 -50.08
N GLY A 736 -21.34 -19.56 -48.80
CA GLY A 736 -20.66 -20.76 -48.27
C GLY A 736 -19.13 -20.69 -48.34
N GLU A 737 -18.57 -19.55 -48.72
CA GLU A 737 -17.12 -19.34 -48.82
C GLU A 737 -16.53 -19.03 -47.44
N PRO A 738 -15.35 -19.57 -47.09
CA PRO A 738 -14.68 -19.26 -45.84
C PRO A 738 -14.35 -17.77 -45.73
N VAL A 739 -14.60 -17.18 -44.57
CA VAL A 739 -14.25 -15.80 -44.23
C VAL A 739 -13.21 -15.84 -43.12
N ALA A 740 -12.07 -15.17 -43.32
CA ALA A 740 -11.08 -14.99 -42.26
C ALA A 740 -11.74 -14.22 -41.12
N SER A 741 -12.00 -14.89 -39.99
CA SER A 741 -12.77 -14.31 -38.90
C SER A 741 -11.86 -13.74 -37.82
N GLY A 742 -11.89 -12.42 -37.66
CA GLY A 742 -11.73 -11.77 -36.37
C GLY A 742 -13.03 -11.02 -36.12
N ILE A 743 -13.97 -11.61 -35.39
CA ILE A 743 -15.15 -10.86 -34.97
C ILE A 743 -14.71 -10.00 -33.79
N TYR A 744 -14.57 -8.71 -34.04
CA TYR A 744 -14.37 -7.67 -33.03
C TYR A 744 -15.71 -6.96 -32.82
N TYR A 745 -16.07 -6.71 -31.57
CA TYR A 745 -17.32 -6.04 -31.20
C TYR A 745 -17.23 -4.54 -31.39
#